data_AF-A6DF95-F1
#
_entry.id   AF-A6DF95-F1
#
_cell.length_a   1.000
_cell.length_b   1.000
_cell.length_c   1.000
_cell.angle_alpha   90.00
_cell.angle_beta   90.00
_cell.angle_gamma   90.00
#
_symmetry.space_group_name_H-M   'P 1'
#
loop_
_entity.id
_entity.type
_entity.pdbx_description
1 polymer ?
#
loop_
_entity_poly.entity_id
_entity_poly.type
_entity_poly.pdbx_seq_one_letter_code
_entity_poly.pdbx_strand_id
1 'polypeptide(L)'
;MTPIKHYKALLILLFFTLMTNSLFAAETNYPKFRQEVKVTGKNMLIPVILPNRSLAKEAQQKQFRKIQLSVFVDGQILHRQYLTLPLNPEKDAFTWGYLDMSEYVGKTAILACNSEGEQELLKFIKFSDQQGEFKEPLYSEVGRPQFHFTPKHMWNNDPNGLYYLDGLYHMSFQNSAINMGWGNMYWGHAVSKDLLHWEESSEWPRVLRSGGRGHKNRHPSMALGECFSGGAAVDVKNVLGLQKSGGPQTVIIAYTDTQLGECIAISTDGGKRFVTQAETNPAFVHPSPKTIPERFKKFYRHAGKSHGRDPKPFWHEPTESWVMVSYLMGLDPTMASGHMVFYTSKDLKSWEFASKTEKYFPEDYEEKKKRSDWSIKDFHECPDFFQLPVDGDENKMKWVLIGGMMKYQVGDFDGKTFTPDEKTYHQGMFGDMKAGQAFSNAPNGRAIYLMWSRIRPHLSKPRPPFQQGMTLPVEFKLMSTAAGLRLSYHPIKEMKNIKGKELFSIKNQQVTSGNDLVFDPLMDTIEVELIARASAKTDLIIVKFGASEVKYEINSGKVKGAKIMRAPKAGEKFTMRFIIDKAQWNLFFNEGLSYQHYARMDPGKALKQFRISTAPGGSVKIDSLKVYELKSIWNK
;
A
#
# COMPACT_ATOMS: atom_id res chain seq x y z
N MET A 1 -65.04 -4.79 44.86
CA MET A 1 -64.52 -5.79 43.92
C MET A 1 -64.52 -5.20 42.51
N THR A 2 -63.35 -5.24 41.85
CA THR A 2 -63.03 -4.96 40.42
C THR A 2 -63.29 -3.54 39.86
N PRO A 3 -62.34 -2.95 39.10
CA PRO A 3 -61.78 -3.55 37.89
C PRO A 3 -60.26 -3.31 37.65
N ILE A 4 -59.44 -4.37 37.73
CA ILE A 4 -58.01 -4.36 37.30
C ILE A 4 -57.77 -5.29 36.09
N LYS A 5 -58.82 -5.88 35.50
CA LYS A 5 -58.66 -6.89 34.43
C LYS A 5 -58.60 -6.35 32.99
N HIS A 6 -58.82 -5.05 32.74
CA HIS A 6 -58.90 -4.52 31.35
C HIS A 6 -57.60 -3.90 30.80
N TYR A 7 -56.57 -3.64 31.61
CA TYR A 7 -55.32 -3.04 31.12
C TYR A 7 -54.26 -4.05 30.64
N LYS A 8 -54.31 -5.32 31.08
CA LYS A 8 -53.36 -6.35 30.63
C LYS A 8 -53.64 -6.87 29.21
N ALA A 9 -54.90 -6.91 28.78
CA ALA A 9 -55.24 -7.36 27.44
C ALA A 9 -54.86 -6.31 26.36
N LEU A 10 -55.01 -5.01 26.66
CA LEU A 10 -54.65 -3.94 25.73
C LEU A 10 -53.13 -3.82 25.53
N LEU A 11 -52.33 -4.04 26.58
CA LEU A 11 -50.86 -4.03 26.49
C LEU A 11 -50.31 -5.24 25.72
N ILE A 12 -50.92 -6.42 25.85
CA ILE A 12 -50.50 -7.62 25.10
C ILE A 12 -50.88 -7.48 23.61
N LEU A 13 -52.03 -6.87 23.29
CA LEU A 13 -52.43 -6.62 21.90
C LEU A 13 -51.55 -5.53 21.24
N LEU A 14 -51.16 -4.47 21.97
CA LEU A 14 -50.20 -3.48 21.48
C LEU A 14 -48.81 -4.08 21.26
N PHE A 15 -48.35 -4.97 22.15
CA PHE A 15 -47.06 -5.67 22.01
C PHE A 15 -47.05 -6.61 20.80
N PHE A 16 -48.16 -7.33 20.56
CA PHE A 16 -48.28 -8.19 19.37
C PHE A 16 -48.43 -7.39 18.08
N THR A 17 -49.12 -6.24 18.09
CA THR A 17 -49.29 -5.41 16.90
C THR A 17 -48.00 -4.64 16.57
N LEU A 18 -47.18 -4.30 17.57
CA LEU A 18 -45.83 -3.76 17.37
C LEU A 18 -44.84 -4.83 16.90
N MET A 19 -44.94 -6.08 17.37
CA MET A 19 -44.10 -7.17 16.86
C MET A 19 -44.50 -7.60 15.45
N THR A 20 -45.78 -7.70 15.12
CA THR A 20 -46.22 -8.07 13.75
C THR A 20 -45.98 -6.95 12.75
N ASN A 21 -46.12 -5.68 13.13
CA ASN A 21 -45.70 -4.57 12.27
C ASN A 21 -44.17 -4.46 12.15
N SER A 22 -43.38 -4.94 13.12
CA SER A 22 -41.91 -5.01 12.98
C SER A 22 -41.42 -6.15 12.08
N LEU A 23 -42.20 -7.24 11.97
CA LEU A 23 -41.92 -8.36 11.08
C LEU A 23 -42.34 -8.10 9.62
N PHE A 24 -43.27 -7.16 9.38
CA PHE A 24 -43.72 -6.77 8.03
C PHE A 24 -43.23 -5.37 7.57
N ALA A 25 -42.54 -4.59 8.41
CA ALA A 25 -41.95 -3.30 8.02
C ALA A 25 -40.54 -3.41 7.39
N ALA A 26 -40.08 -4.60 7.01
CA ALA A 26 -38.77 -4.78 6.37
C ALA A 26 -38.78 -4.55 4.84
N GLU A 27 -39.95 -4.40 4.20
CA GLU A 27 -40.05 -4.30 2.73
C GLU A 27 -39.75 -2.91 2.13
N THR A 28 -39.58 -1.85 2.93
CA THR A 28 -39.60 -0.47 2.38
C THR A 28 -38.25 0.22 2.14
N ASN A 29 -37.10 -0.45 2.24
CA ASN A 29 -35.80 0.23 2.05
C ASN A 29 -34.82 -0.40 1.04
N TYR A 30 -35.19 -1.46 0.32
CA TYR A 30 -34.33 -2.00 -0.73
C TYR A 30 -34.58 -1.33 -2.08
N PRO A 31 -33.54 -1.13 -2.92
CA PRO A 31 -33.73 -0.59 -4.26
C PRO A 31 -34.71 -1.44 -5.09
N LYS A 32 -35.40 -0.80 -6.04
CA LYS A 32 -36.45 -1.42 -6.87
C LYS A 32 -35.94 -2.61 -7.69
N PHE A 33 -34.74 -2.49 -8.26
CA PHE A 33 -34.17 -3.49 -9.17
C PHE A 33 -33.26 -4.42 -8.37
N ARG A 34 -33.74 -5.63 -8.05
CA ARG A 34 -33.07 -6.54 -7.12
C ARG A 34 -33.34 -8.02 -7.42
N GLN A 35 -32.46 -8.89 -6.93
CA GLN A 35 -32.68 -10.32 -6.80
C GLN A 35 -32.36 -10.79 -5.37
N GLU A 36 -33.10 -11.79 -4.90
CA GLU A 36 -32.80 -12.51 -3.66
C GLU A 36 -32.02 -13.79 -3.99
N VAL A 37 -30.93 -14.04 -3.26
CA VAL A 37 -30.07 -15.19 -3.49
C VAL A 37 -29.59 -15.75 -2.17
N LYS A 38 -29.56 -17.07 -2.04
CA LYS A 38 -28.94 -17.74 -0.90
C LYS A 38 -27.42 -17.66 -1.00
N VAL A 39 -26.75 -17.29 0.09
CA VAL A 39 -25.29 -17.29 0.18
C VAL A 39 -24.83 -18.73 0.39
N THR A 40 -24.39 -19.40 -0.67
CA THR A 40 -24.02 -20.83 -0.64
C THR A 40 -22.53 -21.09 -0.45
N GLY A 41 -21.70 -20.06 -0.36
CA GLY A 41 -20.26 -20.18 -0.18
C GLY A 41 -19.62 -18.89 0.34
N LYS A 42 -18.38 -19.00 0.80
CA LYS A 42 -17.65 -17.91 1.48
C LYS A 42 -17.35 -16.69 0.61
N ASN A 43 -17.41 -16.81 -0.72
CA ASN A 43 -17.04 -15.75 -1.65
C ASN A 43 -18.19 -15.46 -2.61
N MET A 44 -18.52 -14.18 -2.78
CA MET A 44 -19.36 -13.71 -3.89
C MET A 44 -18.45 -13.38 -5.09
N LEU A 45 -18.48 -14.25 -6.10
CA LEU A 45 -17.69 -14.15 -7.32
C LEU A 45 -18.35 -13.23 -8.33
N ILE A 46 -17.57 -12.29 -8.84
CA ILE A 46 -18.01 -11.27 -9.80
C ILE A 46 -17.12 -11.36 -11.04
N PRO A 47 -17.69 -11.50 -12.26
CA PRO A 47 -16.90 -11.49 -13.47
C PRO A 47 -16.40 -10.07 -13.77
N VAL A 48 -15.08 -9.91 -13.83
CA VAL A 48 -14.38 -8.64 -14.08
C VAL A 48 -13.72 -8.71 -15.43
N ILE A 49 -14.07 -7.80 -16.33
CA ILE A 49 -13.49 -7.75 -17.67
C ILE A 49 -11.99 -7.45 -17.62
N LEU A 50 -11.24 -8.15 -18.46
CA LEU A 50 -9.86 -7.80 -18.76
C LEU A 50 -9.87 -6.78 -19.91
N PRO A 51 -9.70 -5.47 -19.64
CA PRO A 51 -9.85 -4.47 -20.69
C PRO A 51 -8.83 -4.70 -21.81
N ASN A 52 -9.32 -4.98 -23.01
CA ASN A 52 -8.50 -5.02 -24.22
C ASN A 52 -8.33 -3.60 -24.78
N ARG A 53 -7.22 -2.95 -24.41
CA ARG A 53 -6.93 -1.57 -24.81
C ARG A 53 -6.72 -1.39 -26.32
N SER A 54 -6.61 -2.47 -27.11
CA SER A 54 -6.52 -2.38 -28.58
C SER A 54 -7.88 -2.18 -29.27
N LEU A 55 -8.99 -2.35 -28.55
CA LEU A 55 -10.33 -2.12 -29.09
C LEU A 55 -10.73 -0.65 -28.94
N ALA A 56 -11.40 -0.10 -29.96
CA ALA A 56 -12.02 1.22 -29.88
C ALA A 56 -13.06 1.27 -28.74
N LYS A 57 -13.23 2.44 -28.09
CA LYS A 57 -14.16 2.62 -26.96
C LYS A 57 -15.60 2.19 -27.30
N GLU A 58 -16.05 2.45 -28.53
CA GLU A 58 -17.38 2.07 -29.00
C GLU A 58 -17.54 0.54 -29.15
N ALA A 59 -16.49 -0.15 -29.57
CA ALA A 59 -16.47 -1.61 -29.62
C ALA A 59 -16.42 -2.24 -28.21
N GLN A 60 -15.71 -1.59 -27.28
CA GLN A 60 -15.69 -1.98 -25.86
C GLN A 60 -17.07 -1.83 -25.19
N GLN A 61 -17.81 -0.75 -25.49
CA GLN A 61 -19.15 -0.54 -24.93
C GLN A 61 -20.18 -1.59 -25.36
N LYS A 62 -19.93 -2.32 -26.45
CA LYS A 62 -20.76 -3.46 -26.89
C LYS A 62 -20.46 -4.76 -26.14
N GLN A 63 -19.39 -4.81 -25.34
CA GLN A 63 -18.97 -6.00 -24.60
C GLN A 63 -19.36 -5.95 -23.12
N PHE A 64 -19.69 -4.76 -22.58
CA PHE A 64 -19.89 -4.63 -21.15
C PHE A 64 -20.83 -3.52 -20.71
N ARG A 65 -21.31 -3.66 -19.48
CA ARG A 65 -22.14 -2.66 -18.81
C ARG A 65 -21.54 -2.24 -17.49
N LYS A 66 -21.62 -0.94 -17.19
CA LYS A 66 -21.31 -0.42 -15.85
C LYS A 66 -22.58 -0.36 -15.04
N ILE A 67 -22.58 -0.99 -13.86
CA ILE A 67 -23.73 -1.02 -12.95
C ILE A 67 -23.28 -0.60 -11.55
N GLN A 68 -24.17 -0.09 -10.71
CA GLN A 68 -23.92 0.04 -9.27
C GLN A 68 -24.56 -1.14 -8.54
N LEU A 69 -23.75 -2.07 -8.02
CA LEU A 69 -24.23 -3.16 -7.17
C LEU A 69 -24.32 -2.69 -5.72
N SER A 70 -25.41 -3.01 -5.04
CA SER A 70 -25.53 -2.97 -3.58
C SER A 70 -25.89 -4.37 -3.06
N VAL A 71 -25.23 -4.80 -2.00
CA VAL A 71 -25.46 -6.11 -1.36
C VAL A 71 -25.95 -5.90 0.06
N PHE A 72 -27.10 -6.49 0.36
CA PHE A 72 -27.71 -6.44 1.68
C PHE A 72 -27.90 -7.84 2.25
N VAL A 73 -27.71 -7.99 3.55
CA VAL A 73 -28.10 -9.18 4.32
C VAL A 73 -28.70 -8.69 5.63
N ASP A 74 -29.84 -9.24 6.04
CA ASP A 74 -30.55 -8.85 7.29
C ASP A 74 -30.78 -7.32 7.42
N GLY A 75 -31.08 -6.63 6.31
CA GLY A 75 -31.29 -5.19 6.30
C GLY A 75 -30.03 -4.33 6.41
N GLN A 76 -28.85 -4.94 6.56
CA GLN A 76 -27.57 -4.24 6.61
C GLN A 76 -26.93 -4.19 5.21
N ILE A 77 -26.44 -3.01 4.81
CA ILE A 77 -25.63 -2.90 3.59
C ILE A 77 -24.19 -3.36 3.85
N LEU A 78 -23.72 -4.32 3.05
CA LEU A 78 -22.39 -4.92 3.19
C LEU A 78 -21.40 -4.36 2.16
N HIS A 79 -21.87 -4.17 0.93
CA HIS A 79 -21.09 -3.69 -0.20
C HIS A 79 -21.92 -2.76 -1.06
N ARG A 80 -21.31 -1.69 -1.57
CA ARG A 80 -21.90 -0.82 -2.59
C ARG A 80 -20.84 -0.36 -3.56
N GLN A 81 -20.87 -0.84 -4.80
CA GLN A 81 -19.72 -0.84 -5.69
C GLN A 81 -20.12 -0.58 -7.15
N TYR A 82 -19.29 0.13 -7.89
CA TYR A 82 -19.46 0.25 -9.34
C TYR A 82 -18.76 -0.91 -10.05
N LEU A 83 -19.52 -1.76 -10.73
CA LEU A 83 -19.01 -2.91 -11.46
C LEU A 83 -18.93 -2.61 -12.94
N THR A 84 -18.00 -3.27 -13.64
CA THR A 84 -18.03 -3.39 -15.09
C THR A 84 -18.21 -4.88 -15.42
N LEU A 85 -19.43 -5.27 -15.76
CA LEU A 85 -19.81 -6.66 -16.03
C LEU A 85 -19.82 -6.95 -17.53
N PRO A 86 -19.38 -8.13 -17.98
CA PRO A 86 -19.53 -8.56 -19.35
C PRO A 86 -21.01 -8.74 -19.71
N LEU A 87 -21.38 -8.39 -20.94
CA LEU A 87 -22.72 -8.64 -21.47
C LEU A 87 -22.87 -10.10 -21.91
N ASN A 88 -21.77 -10.74 -22.36
CA ASN A 88 -21.76 -12.15 -22.72
C ASN A 88 -20.50 -12.86 -22.14
N PRO A 89 -20.55 -13.33 -20.88
CA PRO A 89 -19.40 -13.98 -20.23
C PRO A 89 -18.86 -15.21 -20.97
N GLU A 90 -19.66 -15.88 -21.81
CA GLU A 90 -19.22 -17.04 -22.60
C GLU A 90 -18.31 -16.64 -23.77
N LYS A 91 -18.41 -15.40 -24.24
CA LYS A 91 -17.64 -14.87 -25.38
C LYS A 91 -16.59 -13.84 -24.96
N ASP A 92 -16.85 -13.10 -23.89
CA ASP A 92 -16.01 -12.00 -23.44
C ASP A 92 -14.89 -12.49 -22.52
N ALA A 93 -13.67 -11.98 -22.71
CA ALA A 93 -12.55 -12.32 -21.82
C ALA A 93 -12.71 -11.61 -20.47
N PHE A 94 -12.90 -12.40 -19.41
CA PHE A 94 -13.00 -11.91 -18.03
C PHE A 94 -12.12 -12.74 -17.08
N THR A 95 -11.97 -12.23 -15.85
CA THR A 95 -11.39 -12.93 -14.71
C THR A 95 -12.30 -12.74 -13.49
N TRP A 96 -12.09 -13.51 -12.42
CA TRP A 96 -12.95 -13.44 -11.23
C TRP A 96 -12.40 -12.46 -10.20
N GLY A 97 -13.21 -11.45 -9.85
CA GLY A 97 -13.09 -10.73 -8.59
C GLY A 97 -13.96 -11.37 -7.52
N TYR A 98 -13.71 -11.07 -6.25
CA TYR A 98 -14.52 -11.63 -5.17
C TYR A 98 -14.75 -10.64 -4.03
N LEU A 99 -15.91 -10.75 -3.39
CA LEU A 99 -16.24 -10.11 -2.12
C LEU A 99 -16.46 -11.19 -1.06
N ASP A 100 -15.91 -10.98 0.14
CA ASP A 100 -16.00 -11.94 1.24
C ASP A 100 -17.41 -11.93 1.86
N MET A 101 -18.00 -13.12 1.95
CA MET A 101 -19.34 -13.40 2.44
C MET A 101 -19.34 -14.47 3.54
N SER A 102 -18.17 -14.78 4.11
CA SER A 102 -17.97 -15.90 5.06
C SER A 102 -18.94 -15.85 6.26
N GLU A 103 -19.21 -14.66 6.81
CA GLU A 103 -20.12 -14.47 7.95
C GLU A 103 -21.60 -14.63 7.60
N TYR A 104 -21.94 -14.71 6.32
CA TYR A 104 -23.31 -14.70 5.82
C TYR A 104 -23.70 -16.00 5.12
N VAL A 105 -22.83 -17.01 5.11
CA VAL A 105 -23.13 -18.33 4.54
C VAL A 105 -24.41 -18.90 5.15
N GLY A 106 -25.32 -19.36 4.30
CA GLY A 106 -26.64 -19.88 4.67
C GLY A 106 -27.75 -18.83 4.75
N LYS A 107 -27.42 -17.52 4.80
CA LYS A 107 -28.41 -16.43 4.81
C LYS A 107 -28.88 -16.08 3.40
N THR A 108 -29.96 -15.29 3.33
CA THR A 108 -30.43 -14.68 2.08
C THR A 108 -29.79 -13.30 1.90
N ALA A 109 -29.13 -13.10 0.78
CA ALA A 109 -28.63 -11.81 0.34
C ALA A 109 -29.57 -11.19 -0.70
N ILE A 110 -29.73 -9.87 -0.63
CA ILE A 110 -30.39 -9.06 -1.66
C ILE A 110 -29.30 -8.37 -2.48
N LEU A 111 -29.21 -8.72 -3.76
CA LEU A 111 -28.35 -8.04 -4.72
C LEU A 111 -29.20 -7.03 -5.49
N ALA A 112 -28.83 -5.75 -5.43
CA ALA A 112 -29.61 -4.67 -6.04
C ALA A 112 -28.77 -3.81 -6.98
N CYS A 113 -29.41 -3.29 -8.05
CA CYS A 113 -28.80 -2.37 -9.02
C CYS A 113 -29.59 -1.07 -9.19
N ASN A 114 -29.01 -0.10 -9.90
CA ASN A 114 -29.53 1.27 -10.01
C ASN A 114 -30.43 1.53 -11.23
N SER A 115 -30.56 0.59 -12.19
CA SER A 115 -31.47 0.77 -13.32
C SER A 115 -32.17 -0.51 -13.77
N GLU A 116 -33.33 -0.32 -14.40
CA GLU A 116 -34.14 -1.36 -15.02
C GLU A 116 -33.35 -2.06 -16.15
N GLY A 117 -33.57 -3.36 -16.33
CA GLY A 117 -32.86 -4.20 -17.30
C GLY A 117 -31.44 -4.63 -16.88
N GLU A 118 -30.75 -3.86 -16.04
CA GLU A 118 -29.40 -4.24 -15.54
C GLU A 118 -29.45 -5.36 -14.49
N GLN A 119 -30.61 -5.58 -13.85
CA GLN A 119 -30.85 -6.67 -12.90
C GLN A 119 -30.59 -8.06 -13.51
N GLU A 120 -30.78 -8.21 -14.82
CA GLU A 120 -30.49 -9.45 -15.56
C GLU A 120 -29.00 -9.81 -15.54
N LEU A 121 -28.11 -8.84 -15.32
CA LEU A 121 -26.67 -9.09 -15.22
C LEU A 121 -26.27 -9.65 -13.84
N LEU A 122 -27.14 -9.53 -12.83
CA LEU A 122 -26.89 -10.07 -11.49
C LEU A 122 -26.84 -11.59 -11.47
N LYS A 123 -27.45 -12.28 -12.46
CA LYS A 123 -27.37 -13.74 -12.61
C LYS A 123 -25.95 -14.27 -12.88
N PHE A 124 -25.03 -13.40 -13.29
CA PHE A 124 -23.63 -13.77 -13.50
C PHE A 124 -22.80 -13.75 -12.21
N ILE A 125 -23.36 -13.23 -11.10
CA ILE A 125 -22.75 -13.27 -9.79
C ILE A 125 -23.07 -14.62 -9.15
N LYS A 126 -22.05 -15.27 -8.58
CA LYS A 126 -22.17 -16.61 -7.96
C LYS A 126 -21.59 -16.62 -6.56
N PHE A 127 -21.99 -17.59 -5.74
CA PHE A 127 -21.37 -17.84 -4.44
C PHE A 127 -20.55 -19.14 -4.50
N SER A 128 -19.34 -19.11 -3.96
CA SER A 128 -18.41 -20.24 -3.97
C SER A 128 -17.50 -20.23 -2.75
N ASP A 129 -17.06 -21.40 -2.30
CA ASP A 129 -15.99 -21.50 -1.29
C ASP A 129 -14.60 -21.21 -1.87
N GLN A 130 -14.46 -21.30 -3.19
CA GLN A 130 -13.26 -20.88 -3.91
C GLN A 130 -13.33 -19.38 -4.25
N GLN A 131 -12.17 -18.73 -4.31
CA GLN A 131 -12.05 -17.29 -4.61
C GLN A 131 -12.14 -16.98 -6.12
N GLY A 132 -12.36 -18.00 -6.95
CA GLY A 132 -12.56 -17.92 -8.38
C GLY A 132 -12.26 -19.24 -9.08
N GLU A 133 -12.55 -19.31 -10.37
CA GLU A 133 -12.25 -20.47 -11.22
C GLU A 133 -10.98 -20.17 -12.02
N PHE A 134 -9.82 -20.43 -11.43
CA PHE A 134 -8.51 -20.12 -12.04
C PHE A 134 -7.95 -21.32 -12.80
N LYS A 135 -7.37 -21.05 -13.98
CA LYS A 135 -6.74 -22.08 -14.82
C LYS A 135 -5.41 -22.58 -14.26
N GLU A 136 -4.71 -21.75 -13.51
CA GLU A 136 -3.44 -22.09 -12.86
C GLU A 136 -3.56 -21.91 -11.35
N PRO A 137 -2.78 -22.66 -10.54
CA PRO A 137 -2.65 -22.42 -9.11
C PRO A 137 -2.30 -20.96 -8.82
N LEU A 138 -2.84 -20.42 -7.72
CA LEU A 138 -2.51 -19.07 -7.31
C LEU A 138 -1.01 -18.94 -7.07
N TYR A 139 -0.46 -17.83 -7.53
CA TYR A 139 0.94 -17.48 -7.45
C TYR A 139 1.91 -18.27 -8.35
N SER A 140 1.43 -19.19 -9.20
CA SER A 140 2.25 -19.85 -10.22
C SER A 140 2.31 -19.10 -11.55
N GLU A 141 1.55 -18.02 -11.72
CA GLU A 141 1.37 -17.35 -13.01
C GLU A 141 2.66 -16.74 -13.55
N VAL A 142 2.75 -16.63 -14.87
CA VAL A 142 3.86 -15.97 -15.56
C VAL A 142 4.05 -14.56 -15.03
N GLY A 143 5.27 -14.27 -14.56
CA GLY A 143 5.63 -12.95 -14.02
C GLY A 143 5.11 -12.68 -12.61
N ARG A 144 4.47 -13.63 -11.92
CA ARG A 144 4.11 -13.46 -10.51
C ARG A 144 5.38 -13.36 -9.65
N PRO A 145 5.58 -12.27 -8.87
CA PRO A 145 6.67 -12.22 -7.90
C PRO A 145 6.62 -13.40 -6.92
N GLN A 146 7.76 -14.01 -6.65
CA GLN A 146 7.85 -15.23 -5.84
C GLN A 146 8.27 -14.97 -4.40
N PHE A 147 8.75 -13.76 -4.08
CA PHE A 147 9.11 -13.40 -2.70
C PHE A 147 8.80 -11.93 -2.37
N HIS A 148 7.95 -11.30 -3.18
CA HIS A 148 7.34 -10.02 -2.89
C HIS A 148 5.83 -10.18 -2.85
N PHE A 149 5.16 -9.48 -1.93
CA PHE A 149 3.72 -9.55 -1.84
C PHE A 149 3.05 -9.00 -3.12
N THR A 150 2.06 -9.73 -3.59
CA THR A 150 1.03 -9.25 -4.52
C THR A 150 -0.32 -9.74 -4.01
N PRO A 151 -1.41 -8.99 -4.21
CA PRO A 151 -2.72 -9.53 -3.87
C PRO A 151 -2.97 -10.78 -4.70
N LYS A 152 -3.76 -11.71 -4.17
CA LYS A 152 -4.18 -12.90 -4.93
C LYS A 152 -4.72 -12.49 -6.31
N HIS A 153 -5.59 -11.46 -6.32
CA HIS A 153 -6.26 -10.93 -7.52
C HIS A 153 -6.40 -9.40 -7.50
N MET A 154 -6.70 -8.86 -8.68
CA MET A 154 -7.11 -7.47 -8.90
C MET A 154 -6.01 -6.45 -8.57
N TRP A 155 -6.41 -5.21 -8.29
CA TRP A 155 -5.52 -4.07 -8.14
C TRP A 155 -5.08 -3.86 -6.68
N ASN A 156 -3.77 -3.69 -6.41
CA ASN A 156 -3.30 -3.02 -5.19
C ASN A 156 -2.56 -1.71 -5.48
N ASN A 157 -2.48 -0.84 -4.47
CA ASN A 157 -1.47 0.22 -4.43
C ASN A 157 -0.84 0.32 -3.03
N ASP A 158 -1.05 1.41 -2.32
CA ASP A 158 -0.30 1.80 -1.12
C ASP A 158 -0.43 0.74 -0.01
N PRO A 159 0.67 0.37 0.67
CA PRO A 159 0.56 -0.29 1.96
C PRO A 159 -0.13 0.64 2.96
N ASN A 160 -0.98 0.09 3.81
CA ASN A 160 -1.76 0.81 4.79
C ASN A 160 -1.73 0.10 6.13
N GLY A 161 -1.93 0.86 7.21
CA GLY A 161 -2.12 0.28 8.53
C GLY A 161 -1.08 -0.77 8.89
N LEU A 162 0.21 -0.49 8.68
CA LEU A 162 1.29 -1.43 8.98
C LEU A 162 1.57 -1.44 10.48
N TYR A 163 1.41 -2.59 11.13
CA TYR A 163 1.74 -2.77 12.54
C TYR A 163 2.22 -4.18 12.85
N TYR A 164 2.91 -4.34 13.97
CA TYR A 164 3.23 -5.63 14.55
C TYR A 164 2.46 -5.84 15.86
N LEU A 165 1.84 -7.00 16.00
CA LEU A 165 1.07 -7.40 17.17
C LEU A 165 1.12 -8.92 17.34
N ASP A 166 1.31 -9.38 18.58
CA ASP A 166 1.20 -10.80 18.96
C ASP A 166 1.95 -11.80 18.05
N GLY A 167 3.17 -11.44 17.64
CA GLY A 167 4.00 -12.31 16.79
C GLY A 167 3.80 -12.14 15.28
N LEU A 168 2.89 -11.27 14.86
CA LEU A 168 2.50 -11.08 13.47
C LEU A 168 2.76 -9.65 13.00
N TYR A 169 3.31 -9.52 11.80
CA TYR A 169 3.28 -8.29 11.01
C TYR A 169 1.97 -8.25 10.24
N HIS A 170 1.19 -7.20 10.43
CA HIS A 170 -0.06 -6.95 9.75
C HIS A 170 0.17 -5.91 8.65
N MET A 171 -0.24 -6.26 7.44
CA MET A 171 -0.21 -5.37 6.29
C MET A 171 -1.62 -5.25 5.72
N SER A 172 -2.22 -4.08 5.93
CA SER A 172 -3.30 -3.65 5.06
C SER A 172 -2.74 -3.00 3.79
N PHE A 173 -3.58 -2.86 2.78
CA PHE A 173 -3.19 -2.23 1.53
C PHE A 173 -4.41 -1.75 0.76
N GLN A 174 -4.28 -0.62 0.07
CA GLN A 174 -5.29 -0.16 -0.87
C GLN A 174 -5.53 -1.26 -1.91
N ASN A 175 -6.76 -1.72 -2.03
CA ASN A 175 -7.15 -2.79 -2.93
C ASN A 175 -8.48 -2.49 -3.61
N SER A 176 -8.59 -2.85 -4.90
CA SER A 176 -9.89 -3.01 -5.53
C SER A 176 -10.23 -4.48 -5.60
N ALA A 177 -11.30 -4.92 -4.93
CA ALA A 177 -11.66 -6.34 -4.88
C ALA A 177 -12.21 -6.89 -6.21
N ILE A 178 -12.57 -5.99 -7.13
CA ILE A 178 -13.46 -6.24 -8.27
C ILE A 178 -13.11 -5.37 -9.49
N ASN A 179 -11.91 -4.77 -9.51
CA ASN A 179 -11.39 -4.08 -10.69
C ASN A 179 -9.89 -4.36 -10.88
N MET A 180 -9.50 -4.55 -12.14
CA MET A 180 -8.09 -4.60 -12.56
C MET A 180 -7.43 -3.23 -12.65
N GLY A 181 -8.10 -2.19 -12.17
CA GLY A 181 -7.63 -0.81 -12.16
C GLY A 181 -8.11 -0.11 -10.89
N TRP A 182 -7.62 1.10 -10.69
CA TRP A 182 -7.98 1.92 -9.54
C TRP A 182 -9.50 2.27 -9.53
N GLY A 183 -10.10 2.28 -8.34
CA GLY A 183 -11.51 2.56 -8.06
C GLY A 183 -12.14 1.51 -7.15
N ASN A 184 -13.20 1.83 -6.42
CA ASN A 184 -13.79 0.94 -5.41
C ASN A 184 -12.76 0.56 -4.33
N MET A 185 -12.10 1.53 -3.70
CA MET A 185 -10.98 1.26 -2.78
C MET A 185 -11.43 0.67 -1.44
N TYR A 186 -10.88 -0.51 -1.11
CA TYR A 186 -10.94 -1.21 0.16
C TYR A 186 -9.55 -1.25 0.78
N TRP A 187 -9.47 -1.61 2.06
CA TRP A 187 -8.23 -2.11 2.63
C TRP A 187 -8.25 -3.65 2.62
N GLY A 188 -7.38 -4.24 1.80
CA GLY A 188 -7.03 -5.65 1.92
C GLY A 188 -6.28 -5.92 3.22
N HIS A 189 -6.03 -7.19 3.52
CA HIS A 189 -5.27 -7.59 4.72
C HIS A 189 -4.48 -8.86 4.43
N ALA A 190 -3.20 -8.84 4.78
CA ALA A 190 -2.39 -10.03 4.91
C ALA A 190 -1.53 -9.94 6.16
N VAL A 191 -1.16 -11.09 6.73
CA VAL A 191 -0.26 -11.16 7.87
C VAL A 191 0.97 -11.99 7.54
N SER A 192 2.07 -11.78 8.27
CA SER A 192 3.28 -12.58 8.17
C SER A 192 3.99 -12.67 9.51
N LYS A 193 4.65 -13.80 9.79
CA LYS A 193 5.54 -13.94 10.96
C LYS A 193 6.94 -13.40 10.70
N ASP A 194 7.34 -13.28 9.43
CA ASP A 194 8.73 -13.01 9.04
C ASP A 194 8.88 -11.99 7.91
N LEU A 195 7.83 -11.20 7.63
CA LEU A 195 7.78 -10.18 6.57
C LEU A 195 7.90 -10.75 5.14
N LEU A 196 8.01 -12.06 4.98
CA LEU A 196 8.20 -12.74 3.70
C LEU A 196 7.03 -13.66 3.39
N HIS A 197 6.68 -14.59 4.27
CA HIS A 197 5.61 -15.54 4.05
C HIS A 197 4.28 -14.89 4.44
N TRP A 198 3.61 -14.29 3.45
CA TRP A 198 2.37 -13.55 3.63
C TRP A 198 1.14 -14.45 3.46
N GLU A 199 0.18 -14.30 4.37
CA GLU A 199 -1.10 -15.00 4.33
C GLU A 199 -2.24 -14.01 4.08
N GLU A 200 -2.85 -14.08 2.89
CA GLU A 200 -4.13 -13.44 2.55
C GLU A 200 -5.24 -14.50 2.65
N SER A 201 -5.88 -14.67 3.81
CA SER A 201 -6.89 -15.73 4.04
C SER A 201 -8.19 -15.17 4.60
N SER A 202 -9.24 -16.01 4.64
CA SER A 202 -10.53 -15.63 5.23
C SER A 202 -10.46 -15.41 6.74
N GLU A 203 -9.40 -15.88 7.42
CA GLU A 203 -9.18 -15.58 8.84
C GLU A 203 -8.79 -14.11 9.07
N TRP A 204 -8.23 -13.47 8.03
CA TRP A 204 -7.81 -12.08 8.00
C TRP A 204 -8.63 -11.31 6.97
N PRO A 205 -9.91 -11.02 7.28
CA PRO A 205 -10.80 -10.37 6.33
C PRO A 205 -10.36 -8.94 6.05
N ARG A 206 -10.97 -8.33 5.03
CA ARG A 206 -10.71 -6.94 4.67
C ARG A 206 -10.97 -6.01 5.84
N VAL A 207 -9.98 -5.16 6.11
CA VAL A 207 -9.97 -4.24 7.25
C VAL A 207 -11.01 -3.12 7.10
N LEU A 208 -11.18 -2.58 5.89
CA LEU A 208 -12.18 -1.55 5.60
C LEU A 208 -12.94 -1.84 4.30
N ARG A 209 -14.25 -1.54 4.30
CA ARG A 209 -15.15 -1.65 3.16
C ARG A 209 -15.57 -0.28 2.64
N SER A 210 -15.74 -0.14 1.34
CA SER A 210 -16.10 1.14 0.71
C SER A 210 -17.59 1.23 0.32
N GLY A 211 -18.10 2.47 0.28
CA GLY A 211 -19.31 2.84 -0.45
C GLY A 211 -20.59 2.94 0.37
N GLY A 212 -20.55 3.04 1.70
CA GLY A 212 -21.73 3.02 2.58
C GLY A 212 -22.60 4.29 2.53
N ARG A 213 -22.31 5.25 1.65
CA ARG A 213 -22.98 6.56 1.59
C ARG A 213 -24.50 6.45 1.62
N GLY A 214 -25.13 7.19 2.54
CA GLY A 214 -26.58 7.31 2.64
C GLY A 214 -27.26 6.16 3.38
N HIS A 215 -26.52 5.17 3.88
CA HIS A 215 -27.08 4.05 4.63
C HIS A 215 -26.70 4.14 6.11
N LYS A 216 -27.73 4.18 6.96
CA LYS A 216 -27.58 4.21 8.42
C LYS A 216 -27.17 2.83 8.97
N ASN A 217 -27.77 1.76 8.45
CA ASN A 217 -27.44 0.38 8.80
C ASN A 217 -26.38 -0.20 7.85
N ARG A 218 -25.13 0.25 7.97
CA ARG A 218 -24.00 -0.25 7.17
C ARG A 218 -23.11 -1.16 8.01
N HIS A 219 -22.38 -2.04 7.35
CA HIS A 219 -21.41 -2.90 8.01
C HIS A 219 -20.42 -2.07 8.86
N PRO A 220 -20.00 -2.52 10.06
CA PRO A 220 -19.18 -1.71 10.97
C PRO A 220 -17.85 -1.23 10.39
N SER A 221 -17.25 -2.01 9.50
CA SER A 221 -16.00 -1.65 8.80
C SER A 221 -16.21 -0.79 7.53
N MET A 222 -17.45 -0.37 7.25
CA MET A 222 -17.80 0.33 6.01
C MET A 222 -17.68 1.85 6.14
N ALA A 223 -16.80 2.44 5.34
CA ALA A 223 -16.70 3.88 5.12
C ALA A 223 -17.95 4.41 4.37
N LEU A 224 -18.20 5.72 4.46
CA LEU A 224 -19.24 6.35 3.64
C LEU A 224 -18.78 6.50 2.19
N GLY A 225 -17.55 6.97 1.99
CA GLY A 225 -16.92 7.09 0.68
C GLY A 225 -16.11 5.86 0.29
N GLU A 226 -15.09 6.10 -0.53
CA GLU A 226 -13.99 5.16 -0.72
C GLU A 226 -13.01 5.28 0.46
N CYS A 227 -12.39 4.16 0.82
CA CYS A 227 -11.38 4.13 1.87
C CYS A 227 -10.03 4.43 1.22
N PHE A 228 -9.48 5.61 1.46
CA PHE A 228 -8.15 6.01 1.02
C PHE A 228 -7.10 5.63 2.06
N SER A 229 -5.83 5.83 1.70
CA SER A 229 -4.68 5.40 2.48
C SER A 229 -4.64 6.01 3.89
N GLY A 230 -3.81 5.41 4.73
CA GLY A 230 -3.56 5.83 6.10
C GLY A 230 -2.75 4.79 6.86
N GLY A 231 -2.46 5.07 8.12
CA GLY A 231 -1.55 4.31 8.97
C GLY A 231 -2.23 3.66 10.18
N ALA A 232 -1.42 2.97 10.98
CA ALA A 232 -1.86 2.32 12.21
C ALA A 232 -0.99 2.72 13.40
N ALA A 233 -1.56 2.55 14.59
CA ALA A 233 -0.87 2.56 15.87
C ALA A 233 -1.41 1.45 16.77
N VAL A 234 -0.58 1.00 17.72
CA VAL A 234 -0.97 0.03 18.74
C VAL A 234 -0.97 0.77 20.07
N ASP A 235 -2.08 0.71 20.81
CA ASP A 235 -2.18 1.28 22.15
C ASP A 235 -1.47 0.36 23.15
N VAL A 236 -0.15 0.38 23.21
CA VAL A 236 0.60 -0.58 24.02
C VAL A 236 0.30 -0.45 25.52
N LYS A 237 0.05 0.78 25.99
CA LYS A 237 -0.17 1.11 27.41
C LYS A 237 -1.63 1.12 27.83
N ASN A 238 -2.55 0.75 26.94
CA ASN A 238 -4.00 0.80 27.17
C ASN A 238 -4.47 2.20 27.62
N VAL A 239 -3.90 3.27 27.04
CA VAL A 239 -4.27 4.65 27.40
C VAL A 239 -5.73 4.97 27.08
N LEU A 240 -6.33 4.21 26.14
CA LEU A 240 -7.75 4.34 25.79
C LEU A 240 -8.67 3.55 26.72
N GLY A 241 -8.14 2.62 27.53
CA GLY A 241 -8.94 1.74 28.38
C GLY A 241 -9.82 0.73 27.63
N LEU A 242 -9.58 0.52 26.33
CA LEU A 242 -10.42 -0.33 25.47
C LEU A 242 -10.01 -1.82 25.51
N GLN A 243 -8.87 -2.14 26.09
CA GLN A 243 -8.37 -3.52 26.15
C GLN A 243 -9.08 -4.30 27.23
N LYS A 244 -9.64 -5.45 26.84
CA LYS A 244 -10.20 -6.43 27.78
C LYS A 244 -9.05 -7.13 28.52
N SER A 245 -9.26 -7.43 29.81
CA SER A 245 -8.28 -8.20 30.60
C SER A 245 -7.95 -9.52 29.91
N GLY A 246 -6.65 -9.77 29.66
CA GLY A 246 -6.16 -10.96 28.95
C GLY A 246 -6.47 -10.99 27.43
N GLY A 247 -7.06 -9.93 26.88
CA GLY A 247 -7.29 -9.75 25.45
C GLY A 247 -6.09 -9.13 24.73
N PRO A 248 -6.10 -9.13 23.38
CA PRO A 248 -5.06 -8.50 22.58
C PRO A 248 -5.06 -6.98 22.75
N GLN A 249 -3.92 -6.35 22.46
CA GLN A 249 -3.81 -4.89 22.50
C GLN A 249 -4.75 -4.22 21.49
N THR A 250 -5.18 -3.00 21.80
CA THR A 250 -6.05 -2.23 20.90
C THR A 250 -5.25 -1.70 19.72
N VAL A 251 -5.75 -1.94 18.51
CA VAL A 251 -5.19 -1.41 17.27
C VAL A 251 -6.05 -0.27 16.76
N ILE A 252 -5.41 0.85 16.44
CA ILE A 252 -6.01 2.02 15.84
C ILE A 252 -5.54 2.09 14.40
N ILE A 253 -6.48 2.21 13.47
CA ILE A 253 -6.18 2.64 12.11
C ILE A 253 -6.79 4.00 11.86
N ALA A 254 -6.05 4.86 11.18
CA ALA A 254 -6.58 6.09 10.60
C ALA A 254 -6.60 5.94 9.08
N TYR A 255 -7.64 6.45 8.44
CA TYR A 255 -7.83 6.37 6.99
C TYR A 255 -8.57 7.60 6.49
N THR A 256 -8.37 7.95 5.22
CA THR A 256 -9.15 9.02 4.61
C THR A 256 -10.45 8.45 4.04
N ASP A 257 -11.60 8.91 4.52
CA ASP A 257 -12.90 8.68 3.87
C ASP A 257 -13.16 9.81 2.88
N THR A 258 -13.29 9.51 1.59
CA THR A 258 -13.44 10.53 0.55
C THR A 258 -14.70 11.41 0.68
N GLN A 259 -15.65 11.00 1.54
CA GLN A 259 -16.89 11.73 1.82
C GLN A 259 -16.86 12.49 3.15
N LEU A 260 -16.11 12.02 4.14
CA LEU A 260 -16.09 12.60 5.49
C LEU A 260 -14.82 13.39 5.79
N GLY A 261 -13.65 12.89 5.40
CA GLY A 261 -12.34 13.39 5.83
C GLY A 261 -11.53 12.31 6.53
N GLU A 262 -10.65 12.70 7.44
CA GLU A 262 -9.81 11.73 8.16
C GLU A 262 -10.64 11.02 9.22
N CYS A 263 -10.61 9.70 9.22
CA CYS A 263 -11.46 8.84 10.03
C CYS A 263 -10.62 7.81 10.78
N ILE A 264 -11.19 7.28 11.87
CA ILE A 264 -10.58 6.24 12.71
C ILE A 264 -11.45 4.99 12.70
N ALA A 265 -10.79 3.83 12.71
CA ALA A 265 -11.41 2.56 13.07
C ALA A 265 -10.54 1.82 14.09
N ILE A 266 -11.17 1.00 14.92
CA ILE A 266 -10.52 0.35 16.06
C ILE A 266 -10.77 -1.16 16.01
N SER A 267 -9.74 -1.93 16.33
CA SER A 267 -9.82 -3.37 16.62
C SER A 267 -9.39 -3.65 18.06
N THR A 268 -10.13 -4.53 18.72
CA THR A 268 -9.84 -5.06 20.07
C THR A 268 -9.73 -6.60 20.06
N ASP A 269 -9.58 -7.19 18.86
CA ASP A 269 -9.60 -8.64 18.63
C ASP A 269 -8.36 -9.12 17.85
N GLY A 270 -7.22 -8.43 18.03
CA GLY A 270 -5.95 -8.80 17.42
C GLY A 270 -5.85 -8.40 15.95
N GLY A 271 -6.61 -7.38 15.53
CA GLY A 271 -6.62 -6.90 14.15
C GLY A 271 -7.50 -7.73 13.21
N LYS A 272 -8.39 -8.59 13.72
CA LYS A 272 -9.28 -9.42 12.89
C LYS A 272 -10.49 -8.65 12.38
N ARG A 273 -11.08 -7.78 13.21
CA ARG A 273 -12.20 -6.92 12.82
C ARG A 273 -11.96 -5.49 13.26
N PHE A 274 -12.30 -4.56 12.37
CA PHE A 274 -12.23 -3.14 12.63
C PHE A 274 -13.62 -2.51 12.59
N VAL A 275 -13.90 -1.67 13.59
CA VAL A 275 -15.14 -0.92 13.70
C VAL A 275 -14.84 0.56 13.48
N THR A 276 -15.46 1.13 12.44
CA THR A 276 -15.40 2.58 12.19
C THR A 276 -16.04 3.33 13.35
N GLN A 277 -15.39 4.39 13.83
CA GLN A 277 -15.88 5.17 14.95
C GLN A 277 -16.95 6.17 14.49
N ALA A 278 -18.12 5.67 14.07
CA ALA A 278 -19.13 6.44 13.34
C ALA A 278 -19.64 7.70 14.08
N GLU A 279 -19.62 7.69 15.41
CA GLU A 279 -20.06 8.82 16.25
C GLU A 279 -19.04 9.96 16.31
N THR A 280 -17.75 9.63 16.15
CA THR A 280 -16.63 10.58 16.25
C THR A 280 -15.91 10.78 14.92
N ASN A 281 -16.36 10.12 13.85
CA ASN A 281 -15.86 10.29 12.50
C ASN A 281 -16.63 11.38 11.74
N PRO A 282 -15.96 12.20 10.93
CA PRO A 282 -14.51 12.25 10.76
C PRO A 282 -13.82 12.75 12.04
N ALA A 283 -12.65 12.19 12.35
CA ALA A 283 -11.79 12.66 13.42
C ALA A 283 -11.45 14.14 13.23
N PHE A 284 -11.18 14.53 11.97
CA PHE A 284 -11.14 15.93 11.56
C PHE A 284 -11.29 16.07 10.04
N VAL A 285 -11.59 17.29 9.61
CA VAL A 285 -11.60 17.69 8.20
C VAL A 285 -10.59 18.81 8.04
N HIS A 286 -9.71 18.71 7.04
CA HIS A 286 -8.72 19.75 6.85
C HIS A 286 -9.35 21.06 6.35
N PRO A 287 -8.73 22.20 6.68
CA PRO A 287 -9.14 23.48 6.12
C PRO A 287 -8.99 23.47 4.60
N SER A 288 -10.06 23.85 3.91
CA SER A 288 -10.13 23.88 2.44
C SER A 288 -9.88 25.28 1.90
N PRO A 289 -9.12 25.47 0.80
CA PRO A 289 -9.01 26.77 0.17
C PRO A 289 -10.38 27.24 -0.34
N LYS A 290 -10.72 28.52 -0.11
CA LYS A 290 -12.02 29.11 -0.51
C LYS A 290 -12.24 29.10 -2.02
N THR A 291 -11.15 29.10 -2.80
CA THR A 291 -11.18 29.04 -4.27
C THR A 291 -10.13 28.07 -4.80
N ILE A 292 -10.53 27.18 -5.70
CA ILE A 292 -9.66 26.25 -6.41
C ILE A 292 -9.57 26.72 -7.87
N PRO A 293 -8.39 27.08 -8.39
CA PRO A 293 -8.25 27.46 -9.79
C PRO A 293 -8.71 26.36 -10.72
N GLU A 294 -9.30 26.74 -11.87
CA GLU A 294 -9.86 25.80 -12.84
C GLU A 294 -8.87 24.69 -13.22
N ARG A 295 -7.60 25.06 -13.47
CA ARG A 295 -6.53 24.11 -13.81
C ARG A 295 -6.28 23.03 -12.74
N PHE A 296 -6.65 23.28 -11.49
CA PHE A 296 -6.46 22.37 -10.37
C PHE A 296 -7.72 21.62 -9.95
N LYS A 297 -8.92 22.00 -10.43
CA LYS A 297 -10.18 21.33 -10.07
C LYS A 297 -10.15 19.82 -10.31
N LYS A 298 -9.51 19.34 -11.38
CA LYS A 298 -9.36 17.90 -11.66
C LYS A 298 -8.53 17.15 -10.61
N PHE A 299 -7.50 17.80 -10.05
CA PHE A 299 -6.67 17.22 -8.99
C PHE A 299 -7.43 17.19 -7.66
N TYR A 300 -8.18 18.25 -7.37
CA TYR A 300 -8.98 18.38 -6.15
C TYR A 300 -10.22 17.46 -6.14
N ARG A 301 -10.78 17.10 -7.31
CA ARG A 301 -11.87 16.11 -7.43
C ARG A 301 -11.55 14.75 -6.82
N HIS A 302 -10.27 14.38 -6.71
CA HIS A 302 -9.83 13.11 -6.12
C HIS A 302 -9.52 13.22 -4.61
N ALA A 303 -9.49 14.43 -4.04
CA ALA A 303 -9.15 14.67 -2.64
C ALA A 303 -10.37 14.62 -1.69
N GLY A 304 -11.54 14.25 -2.20
CA GLY A 304 -12.78 14.25 -1.42
C GLY A 304 -13.17 15.65 -0.94
N LYS A 305 -14.02 15.71 0.08
CA LYS A 305 -14.39 16.99 0.74
C LYS A 305 -13.27 17.58 1.59
N SER A 306 -12.26 16.80 1.96
CA SER A 306 -11.27 17.20 2.97
C SER A 306 -10.01 17.84 2.42
N HIS A 307 -9.69 17.76 1.12
CA HIS A 307 -8.48 18.34 0.51
C HIS A 307 -7.12 17.92 1.12
N GLY A 308 -7.12 17.13 2.20
CA GLY A 308 -6.00 16.38 2.73
C GLY A 308 -6.34 14.90 2.87
N ARG A 309 -5.30 14.08 3.00
CA ARG A 309 -5.37 12.62 3.02
C ARG A 309 -4.15 11.97 3.68
N ASP A 310 -4.25 10.66 3.83
CA ASP A 310 -3.20 9.72 4.23
C ASP A 310 -2.73 9.92 5.69
N PRO A 311 -3.62 9.80 6.68
CA PRO A 311 -3.30 10.06 8.09
C PRO A 311 -2.47 8.92 8.69
N LYS A 312 -1.33 9.27 9.32
CA LYS A 312 -0.50 8.36 10.12
C LYS A 312 -0.64 8.72 11.60
N PRO A 313 -1.31 7.88 12.41
CA PRO A 313 -1.41 8.08 13.84
C PRO A 313 -0.19 7.50 14.57
N PHE A 314 0.20 8.10 15.69
CA PHE A 314 1.13 7.53 16.66
C PHE A 314 0.89 8.12 18.06
N TRP A 315 1.36 7.43 19.09
CA TRP A 315 1.36 7.93 20.46
C TRP A 315 2.68 8.66 20.74
N HIS A 316 2.61 9.91 21.20
CA HIS A 316 3.77 10.69 21.60
C HIS A 316 3.91 10.67 23.12
N GLU A 317 4.77 9.77 23.61
CA GLU A 317 5.00 9.54 25.04
C GLU A 317 5.34 10.82 25.82
N PRO A 318 6.26 11.70 25.38
CA PRO A 318 6.66 12.87 26.18
C PRO A 318 5.51 13.85 26.48
N THR A 319 4.50 13.93 25.61
CA THR A 319 3.34 14.80 25.82
C THR A 319 2.09 14.05 26.22
N GLU A 320 2.16 12.72 26.34
CA GLU A 320 1.02 11.84 26.59
C GLU A 320 -0.18 12.14 25.68
N SER A 321 0.08 12.22 24.37
CA SER A 321 -0.94 12.59 23.39
C SER A 321 -0.84 11.71 22.14
N TRP A 322 -1.99 11.41 21.55
CA TRP A 322 -2.06 10.94 20.18
C TRP A 322 -1.72 12.07 19.23
N VAL A 323 -0.92 11.75 18.21
CA VAL A 323 -0.54 12.66 17.15
C VAL A 323 -0.94 12.03 15.83
N MET A 324 -1.43 12.84 14.91
CA MET A 324 -1.73 12.43 13.54
C MET A 324 -1.00 13.35 12.57
N VAL A 325 -0.14 12.78 11.74
CA VAL A 325 0.43 13.48 10.58
C VAL A 325 -0.39 13.13 9.34
N SER A 326 -0.77 14.12 8.54
CA SER A 326 -1.52 13.91 7.29
C SER A 326 -1.01 14.87 6.21
N TYR A 327 -1.25 14.54 4.95
CA TYR A 327 -0.90 15.38 3.81
C TYR A 327 -2.05 16.31 3.45
N LEU A 328 -1.84 17.61 3.53
CA LEU A 328 -2.81 18.62 3.11
C LEU A 328 -2.45 19.18 1.74
N MET A 329 -3.29 18.97 0.72
CA MET A 329 -3.08 19.58 -0.60
C MET A 329 -3.25 21.10 -0.54
N GLY A 330 -2.29 21.80 -1.15
CA GLY A 330 -2.40 23.18 -1.63
C GLY A 330 -3.29 24.14 -0.83
N LEU A 331 -2.74 24.77 0.21
CA LEU A 331 -3.20 26.11 0.61
C LEU A 331 -2.84 27.16 -0.45
N ASP A 332 -1.85 26.87 -1.30
CA ASP A 332 -1.40 27.73 -2.39
C ASP A 332 -1.93 27.20 -3.74
N PRO A 333 -2.87 27.93 -4.37
CA PRO A 333 -3.44 27.59 -5.68
C PRO A 333 -2.46 27.74 -6.85
N THR A 334 -1.20 28.13 -6.61
CA THR A 334 -0.17 28.27 -7.64
C THR A 334 0.78 27.07 -7.71
N MET A 335 0.71 26.15 -6.74
CA MET A 335 1.65 25.03 -6.64
C MET A 335 0.95 23.68 -6.58
N ALA A 336 1.64 22.66 -7.13
CA ALA A 336 1.21 21.27 -7.11
C ALA A 336 1.57 20.53 -5.81
N SER A 337 2.20 21.19 -4.84
CA SER A 337 2.67 20.59 -3.57
C SER A 337 1.82 20.99 -2.37
N GLY A 338 1.62 20.05 -1.44
CA GLY A 338 0.92 20.25 -0.17
C GLY A 338 1.85 20.54 1.00
N HIS A 339 1.32 20.45 2.22
CA HIS A 339 2.07 20.47 3.48
C HIS A 339 1.84 19.16 4.22
N MET A 340 2.80 18.73 5.05
CA MET A 340 2.49 17.77 6.11
C MET A 340 1.94 18.56 7.30
N VAL A 341 0.81 18.11 7.84
CA VAL A 341 0.09 18.78 8.94
C VAL A 341 -0.01 17.83 10.13
N PHE A 342 0.13 18.40 11.33
CA PHE A 342 0.07 17.67 12.59
C PHE A 342 -1.18 18.06 13.36
N TYR A 343 -1.89 17.06 13.85
CA TYR A 343 -3.00 17.21 14.80
C TYR A 343 -2.71 16.43 16.07
N THR A 344 -3.22 16.89 17.20
CA THR A 344 -3.06 16.22 18.50
C THR A 344 -4.40 15.91 19.16
N SER A 345 -4.47 14.82 19.90
CA SER A 345 -5.64 14.41 20.67
C SER A 345 -5.24 13.69 21.96
N LYS A 346 -6.04 13.82 23.01
CA LYS A 346 -5.89 13.02 24.24
C LYS A 346 -6.68 11.71 24.21
N ASP A 347 -7.73 11.64 23.41
CA ASP A 347 -8.75 10.59 23.49
C ASP A 347 -9.12 9.94 22.14
N LEU A 348 -8.45 10.35 21.05
CA LEU A 348 -8.75 10.01 19.65
C LEU A 348 -10.08 10.54 19.11
N LYS A 349 -10.84 11.29 19.90
CA LYS A 349 -12.16 11.82 19.54
C LYS A 349 -12.07 13.31 19.23
N SER A 350 -11.41 14.06 20.10
CA SER A 350 -11.24 15.50 19.98
C SER A 350 -9.84 15.79 19.44
N TRP A 351 -9.77 16.38 18.25
CA TRP A 351 -8.51 16.66 17.54
C TRP A 351 -8.32 18.15 17.35
N GLU A 352 -7.10 18.62 17.65
CA GLU A 352 -6.68 20.01 17.48
C GLU A 352 -5.58 20.10 16.44
N PHE A 353 -5.67 21.07 15.54
CA PHE A 353 -4.57 21.40 14.64
C PHE A 353 -3.38 21.92 15.46
N ALA A 354 -2.21 21.29 15.29
CA ALA A 354 -1.00 21.66 16.02
C ALA A 354 -0.06 22.50 15.16
N SER A 355 0.36 21.99 13.99
CA SER A 355 1.30 22.68 13.11
C SER A 355 1.27 22.17 11.68
N LYS A 356 2.07 22.79 10.81
CA LYS A 356 2.35 22.33 9.45
C LYS A 356 3.83 22.51 9.12
N THR A 357 4.35 21.71 8.20
CA THR A 357 5.72 21.87 7.72
C THR A 357 5.89 23.15 6.91
N GLU A 358 7.06 23.79 7.05
CA GLU A 358 7.55 24.79 6.11
C GLU A 358 7.89 24.16 4.76
N LYS A 359 8.03 25.00 3.73
CA LYS A 359 8.45 24.58 2.38
C LYS A 359 9.84 25.10 2.09
N TYR A 360 10.71 24.23 1.59
CA TYR A 360 12.07 24.59 1.22
C TYR A 360 12.28 24.44 -0.29
N PHE A 361 12.51 25.54 -0.98
CA PHE A 361 12.78 25.53 -2.42
C PHE A 361 14.26 25.82 -2.69
N PRO A 362 14.90 25.12 -3.65
CA PRO A 362 16.25 25.48 -4.07
C PRO A 362 16.29 26.89 -4.68
N GLU A 363 17.42 27.58 -4.60
CA GLU A 363 17.57 28.98 -5.07
C GLU A 363 17.17 29.18 -6.55
N ASP A 364 17.38 28.17 -7.40
CA ASP A 364 17.04 28.20 -8.83
C ASP A 364 15.58 27.80 -9.14
N TYR A 365 14.72 27.73 -8.13
CA TYR A 365 13.33 27.28 -8.25
C TYR A 365 12.51 28.11 -9.24
N GLU A 366 12.60 29.44 -9.18
CA GLU A 366 11.83 30.34 -10.06
C GLU A 366 12.24 30.23 -11.54
N GLU A 367 13.51 29.92 -11.83
CA GLU A 367 13.95 29.65 -13.20
C GLU A 367 13.47 28.27 -13.70
N LYS A 368 13.51 27.24 -12.85
CA LYS A 368 13.08 25.89 -13.20
C LYS A 368 11.55 25.75 -13.33
N LYS A 369 10.77 26.56 -12.62
CA LYS A 369 9.31 26.64 -12.72
C LYS A 369 8.84 26.93 -14.16
N LYS A 370 9.65 27.66 -14.94
CA LYS A 370 9.38 27.99 -16.35
C LYS A 370 9.54 26.80 -17.31
N ARG A 371 10.26 25.74 -16.91
CA ARG A 371 10.62 24.60 -17.79
C ARG A 371 9.63 23.43 -17.76
N SER A 372 8.43 23.61 -17.19
CA SER A 372 7.43 22.54 -16.99
C SER A 372 7.99 21.26 -16.33
N ASP A 373 9.04 21.40 -15.50
CA ASP A 373 9.55 20.36 -14.63
C ASP A 373 8.61 20.21 -13.42
N TRP A 374 7.59 19.39 -13.59
CA TRP A 374 6.61 19.01 -12.56
C TRP A 374 7.17 18.04 -11.53
N SER A 375 8.49 17.83 -11.43
CA SER A 375 9.04 17.03 -10.33
C SER A 375 8.60 17.66 -9.01
N ILE A 376 7.83 16.91 -8.22
CA ILE A 376 7.39 17.35 -6.90
C ILE A 376 8.66 17.55 -6.06
N LYS A 377 8.96 18.81 -5.72
CA LYS A 377 10.22 19.20 -5.07
C LYS A 377 10.20 19.01 -3.54
N ASP A 378 9.02 18.82 -2.97
CA ASP A 378 8.71 18.74 -1.53
C ASP A 378 8.10 17.36 -1.18
N PHE A 379 7.60 17.20 0.04
CA PHE A 379 6.71 16.14 0.47
C PHE A 379 5.40 16.11 -0.34
N HIS A 380 4.92 14.90 -0.62
CA HIS A 380 3.66 14.69 -1.32
C HIS A 380 3.06 13.34 -0.97
N GLU A 381 1.81 13.35 -0.48
CA GLU A 381 1.06 12.16 -0.06
C GLU A 381 1.75 11.35 1.04
N CYS A 382 1.01 10.41 1.61
CA CYS A 382 1.49 9.32 2.44
C CYS A 382 2.64 9.71 3.39
N PRO A 383 2.42 10.68 4.30
CA PRO A 383 3.40 10.94 5.34
C PRO A 383 3.58 9.69 6.17
N ASP A 384 4.82 9.44 6.54
CA ASP A 384 5.15 8.56 7.65
C ASP A 384 6.16 9.27 8.54
N PHE A 385 6.07 8.97 9.84
CA PHE A 385 6.77 9.74 10.87
C PHE A 385 7.09 8.85 12.05
N PHE A 386 8.38 8.70 12.34
CA PHE A 386 8.91 7.80 13.36
C PHE A 386 10.28 8.27 13.82
N GLN A 387 10.75 7.73 14.95
CA GLN A 387 12.09 7.99 15.47
C GLN A 387 13.06 6.88 15.10
N LEU A 388 14.33 7.25 14.95
CA LEU A 388 15.45 6.33 14.78
C LEU A 388 16.63 6.74 15.67
N PRO A 389 17.38 5.78 16.24
CA PRO A 389 18.64 6.07 16.91
C PRO A 389 19.71 6.44 15.88
N VAL A 390 20.47 7.50 16.17
CA VAL A 390 21.64 7.91 15.37
C VAL A 390 22.76 6.92 15.62
N ASP A 391 23.25 6.27 14.56
CA ASP A 391 24.31 5.25 14.61
C ASP A 391 24.00 4.08 15.57
N GLY A 392 22.72 3.85 15.88
CA GLY A 392 22.28 2.82 16.82
C GLY A 392 22.39 3.21 18.30
N ASP A 393 22.73 4.46 18.63
CA ASP A 393 22.71 4.96 20.01
C ASP A 393 21.28 5.35 20.42
N GLU A 394 20.63 4.53 21.24
CA GLU A 394 19.26 4.74 21.72
C GLU A 394 19.10 6.01 22.59
N ASN A 395 20.20 6.59 23.07
CA ASN A 395 20.17 7.86 23.79
C ASN A 395 20.15 9.07 22.84
N LYS A 396 20.31 8.85 21.53
CA LYS A 396 20.34 9.87 20.49
C LYS A 396 19.30 9.56 19.43
N MET A 397 18.05 9.85 19.76
CA MET A 397 16.92 9.66 18.85
C MET A 397 16.69 10.90 18.00
N LYS A 398 16.40 10.71 16.71
CA LYS A 398 15.93 11.77 15.82
C LYS A 398 14.66 11.33 15.11
N TRP A 399 13.78 12.30 14.83
CA TRP A 399 12.57 12.09 14.05
C TRP A 399 12.89 12.11 12.56
N VAL A 400 12.22 11.23 11.82
CA VAL A 400 12.29 11.14 10.37
C VAL A 400 10.90 11.38 9.81
N LEU A 401 10.74 12.47 9.06
CA LEU A 401 9.53 12.75 8.27
C LEU A 401 9.79 12.36 6.83
N ILE A 402 8.98 11.44 6.30
CA ILE A 402 9.07 10.98 4.92
C ILE A 402 7.72 11.13 4.22
N GLY A 403 7.75 11.58 2.96
CA GLY A 403 6.55 11.67 2.12
C GLY A 403 6.46 10.55 1.10
N GLY A 404 5.31 10.40 0.45
CA GLY A 404 5.00 9.33 -0.48
C GLY A 404 5.92 9.23 -1.71
N MET A 405 6.72 10.25 -2.03
CA MET A 405 7.76 10.19 -3.07
C MET A 405 9.17 9.89 -2.53
N MET A 406 9.25 9.38 -1.30
CA MET A 406 10.48 8.89 -0.64
C MET A 406 11.52 9.97 -0.36
N LYS A 407 11.11 11.23 -0.41
CA LYS A 407 11.86 12.36 0.15
C LYS A 407 11.63 12.42 1.64
N TYR A 408 12.70 12.72 2.37
CA TYR A 408 12.66 12.78 3.82
C TYR A 408 13.45 13.96 4.39
N GLN A 409 13.15 14.29 5.64
CA GLN A 409 13.93 15.18 6.50
C GLN A 409 14.16 14.49 7.85
N VAL A 410 15.25 14.87 8.51
CA VAL A 410 15.61 14.44 9.86
C VAL A 410 15.54 15.68 10.77
N GLY A 411 15.07 15.51 12.00
CA GLY A 411 14.96 16.62 12.94
C GLY A 411 14.38 16.22 14.28
N ASP A 412 13.83 17.21 14.98
CA ASP A 412 13.21 17.07 16.29
C ASP A 412 11.70 17.32 16.22
N PHE A 413 10.96 16.78 17.18
CA PHE A 413 9.52 16.97 17.32
C PHE A 413 9.17 17.16 18.79
N ASP A 414 8.49 18.24 19.12
CA ASP A 414 8.13 18.62 20.49
C ASP A 414 6.74 18.12 20.91
N GLY A 415 6.08 17.31 20.08
CA GLY A 415 4.69 16.89 20.25
C GLY A 415 3.69 17.72 19.43
N LYS A 416 4.11 18.86 18.87
CA LYS A 416 3.28 19.74 18.03
C LYS A 416 3.96 20.11 16.72
N THR A 417 5.24 20.45 16.74
CA THR A 417 5.99 21.02 15.61
C THR A 417 7.21 20.16 15.30
N PHE A 418 7.37 19.82 14.02
CA PHE A 418 8.59 19.19 13.51
C PHE A 418 9.59 20.25 13.05
N THR A 419 10.78 20.23 13.62
CA THR A 419 11.88 21.14 13.29
C THR A 419 12.99 20.35 12.59
N PRO A 420 13.16 20.51 11.26
CA PRO A 420 14.21 19.79 10.55
C PRO A 420 15.59 20.34 10.89
N ASP A 421 16.58 19.44 11.03
CA ASP A 421 17.98 19.80 11.26
C ASP A 421 18.56 20.58 10.05
N GLU A 422 18.12 20.22 8.85
CA GLU A 422 18.50 20.86 7.59
C GLU A 422 17.28 21.37 6.82
N LYS A 423 17.37 22.58 6.26
CA LYS A 423 16.35 23.18 5.38
C LYS A 423 16.40 22.61 3.95
N THR A 424 16.67 21.31 3.81
CA THR A 424 16.71 20.60 2.52
C THR A 424 16.03 19.24 2.64
N TYR A 425 15.55 18.71 1.51
CA TYR A 425 15.01 17.36 1.43
C TYR A 425 16.07 16.38 0.98
N HIS A 426 16.18 15.27 1.68
CA HIS A 426 17.05 14.15 1.30
C HIS A 426 16.26 13.09 0.54
N GLN A 427 16.98 12.36 -0.32
CA GLN A 427 16.41 11.22 -1.03
C GLN A 427 17.52 10.20 -1.29
N GLY A 428 17.33 8.99 -0.78
CA GLY A 428 18.21 7.84 -1.04
C GLY A 428 17.47 6.67 -1.68
N MET A 429 16.19 6.85 -2.01
CA MET A 429 15.30 5.83 -2.54
C MET A 429 14.78 6.24 -3.93
N PHE A 430 14.95 5.37 -4.93
CA PHE A 430 14.65 5.70 -6.33
C PHE A 430 13.95 4.56 -7.10
N GLY A 431 13.21 4.94 -8.15
CA GLY A 431 12.65 4.00 -9.13
C GLY A 431 11.12 3.85 -9.08
N ASP A 432 10.62 2.66 -9.40
CA ASP A 432 9.20 2.36 -9.59
C ASP A 432 8.46 2.08 -8.26
N MET A 433 8.73 2.86 -7.21
CA MET A 433 8.10 2.73 -5.89
C MET A 433 7.60 4.06 -5.34
N LYS A 434 6.61 4.02 -4.42
CA LYS A 434 6.10 5.19 -3.69
C LYS A 434 5.26 4.75 -2.47
N ALA A 435 4.73 5.73 -1.74
CA ALA A 435 3.68 5.58 -0.72
C ALA A 435 4.02 4.57 0.39
N GLY A 436 5.27 4.54 0.84
CA GLY A 436 5.70 3.61 1.86
C GLY A 436 5.30 3.99 3.26
N GLN A 437 5.33 3.01 4.16
CA GLN A 437 5.12 3.19 5.60
C GLN A 437 6.02 2.25 6.40
N ALA A 438 6.38 2.67 7.60
CA ALA A 438 7.00 1.86 8.63
C ALA A 438 5.94 1.07 9.40
N PHE A 439 6.27 -0.16 9.77
CA PHE A 439 5.47 -0.95 10.72
C PHE A 439 5.50 -0.31 12.10
N SER A 440 4.35 0.13 12.59
CA SER A 440 4.19 0.56 13.97
C SER A 440 4.39 -0.63 14.92
N ASN A 441 4.99 -0.39 16.09
CA ASN A 441 5.24 -1.43 17.10
C ASN A 441 6.12 -2.61 16.61
N ALA A 442 6.93 -2.40 15.57
CA ALA A 442 7.85 -3.43 15.09
C ALA A 442 8.82 -3.88 16.21
N PRO A 443 9.14 -5.19 16.30
CA PRO A 443 9.86 -5.73 17.44
C PRO A 443 11.34 -5.31 17.42
N ASN A 444 11.90 -5.13 18.62
CA ASN A 444 13.30 -4.74 18.84
C ASN A 444 13.67 -3.37 18.25
N GLY A 445 12.73 -2.42 18.23
CA GLY A 445 12.99 -1.04 17.78
C GLY A 445 13.32 -0.89 16.29
N ARG A 446 13.07 -1.92 15.47
CA ARG A 446 13.39 -1.89 14.03
C ARG A 446 12.43 -0.97 13.29
N ALA A 447 12.95 -0.05 12.47
CA ALA A 447 12.13 0.64 11.48
C ALA A 447 12.07 -0.18 10.18
N ILE A 448 11.08 -1.06 10.09
CA ILE A 448 10.80 -1.84 8.87
C ILE A 448 9.85 -1.06 7.99
N TYR A 449 10.27 -0.75 6.77
CA TYR A 449 9.55 0.07 5.81
C TYR A 449 9.13 -0.77 4.61
N LEU A 450 7.88 -0.61 4.17
CA LEU A 450 7.31 -1.30 3.01
C LEU A 450 6.67 -0.27 2.09
N MET A 451 6.81 -0.45 0.78
CA MET A 451 6.37 0.51 -0.22
C MET A 451 5.51 -0.16 -1.30
N TRP A 452 4.67 0.64 -1.95
CA TRP A 452 3.95 0.20 -3.14
C TRP A 452 4.94 0.03 -4.29
N SER A 453 4.97 -1.18 -4.87
CA SER A 453 5.70 -1.48 -6.08
C SER A 453 4.82 -1.36 -7.33
N ARG A 454 5.30 -0.57 -8.29
CA ARG A 454 4.61 -0.30 -9.55
C ARG A 454 4.98 -1.28 -10.67
N ILE A 455 4.95 -2.58 -10.36
CA ILE A 455 5.16 -3.64 -11.35
C ILE A 455 4.14 -3.59 -12.49
N ARG A 456 4.49 -4.26 -13.61
CA ARG A 456 3.71 -4.24 -14.85
C ARG A 456 3.26 -5.65 -15.27
N PRO A 457 2.42 -6.35 -14.49
CA PRO A 457 2.00 -7.73 -14.81
C PRO A 457 1.27 -7.84 -16.15
N HIS A 458 0.67 -6.76 -16.64
CA HIS A 458 0.05 -6.70 -17.97
C HIS A 458 1.02 -6.93 -19.13
N LEU A 459 2.33 -6.88 -18.92
CA LEU A 459 3.35 -7.24 -19.93
C LEU A 459 3.58 -8.75 -20.02
N SER A 460 3.17 -9.52 -19.01
CA SER A 460 3.25 -10.99 -19.02
C SER A 460 2.15 -11.58 -19.92
N LYS A 461 2.44 -12.73 -20.53
CA LYS A 461 1.52 -13.46 -21.40
C LYS A 461 1.46 -14.94 -20.95
N PRO A 462 0.28 -15.50 -20.64
CA PRO A 462 -1.03 -14.81 -20.55
C PRO A 462 -1.03 -13.72 -19.46
N ARG A 463 -1.99 -12.78 -19.56
CA ARG A 463 -2.11 -11.68 -18.57
C ARG A 463 -2.56 -12.27 -17.23
N PRO A 464 -1.80 -12.10 -16.14
CA PRO A 464 -2.17 -12.66 -14.84
C PRO A 464 -3.32 -11.84 -14.21
N PRO A 465 -4.05 -12.43 -13.25
CA PRO A 465 -5.30 -11.86 -12.73
C PRO A 465 -5.07 -10.82 -11.61
N PHE A 466 -3.87 -10.26 -11.51
CA PHE A 466 -3.49 -9.23 -10.54
C PHE A 466 -2.82 -8.01 -11.20
N GLN A 467 -2.71 -6.91 -10.46
CA GLN A 467 -1.97 -5.71 -10.83
C GLN A 467 -1.24 -5.15 -9.61
N GLN A 468 -0.02 -4.65 -9.87
CA GLN A 468 0.86 -4.05 -8.86
C GLN A 468 1.30 -5.03 -7.77
N GLY A 469 2.10 -4.57 -6.81
CA GLY A 469 2.56 -5.36 -5.67
C GLY A 469 3.16 -4.50 -4.57
N MET A 470 3.91 -5.12 -3.67
CA MET A 470 4.77 -4.43 -2.71
C MET A 470 6.25 -4.61 -3.07
N THR A 471 7.08 -3.70 -2.60
CA THR A 471 8.53 -3.86 -2.61
C THR A 471 8.95 -4.94 -1.62
N LEU A 472 10.24 -5.29 -1.62
CA LEU A 472 10.82 -6.00 -0.49
C LEU A 472 10.72 -5.08 0.73
N PRO A 473 10.34 -5.57 1.92
CA PRO A 473 10.48 -4.81 3.14
C PRO A 473 11.97 -4.48 3.38
N VAL A 474 12.24 -3.26 3.85
CA VAL A 474 13.60 -2.77 4.08
C VAL A 474 13.73 -2.23 5.50
N GLU A 475 14.86 -2.49 6.13
CA GLU A 475 15.17 -1.94 7.45
C GLU A 475 15.92 -0.62 7.29
N PHE A 476 15.37 0.43 7.89
CA PHE A 476 15.99 1.75 7.91
C PHE A 476 16.91 1.89 9.13
N LYS A 477 18.07 2.53 8.91
CA LYS A 477 18.95 2.99 9.97
C LYS A 477 19.34 4.44 9.71
N LEU A 478 19.50 5.22 10.77
CA LEU A 478 19.97 6.59 10.68
C LEU A 478 21.47 6.62 10.98
N MET A 479 22.27 7.13 10.05
CA MET A 479 23.73 7.11 10.14
C MET A 479 24.32 8.52 10.06
N SER A 480 25.38 8.75 10.82
CA SER A 480 26.23 9.92 10.67
C SER A 480 27.09 9.80 9.41
N THR A 481 27.11 10.85 8.61
CA THR A 481 27.97 10.96 7.43
C THR A 481 28.70 12.30 7.44
N ALA A 482 29.73 12.44 6.59
CA ALA A 482 30.42 13.72 6.40
C ALA A 482 29.48 14.85 5.91
N ALA A 483 28.31 14.50 5.35
CA ALA A 483 27.31 15.45 4.88
C ALA A 483 26.15 15.66 5.88
N GLY A 484 26.21 15.09 7.08
CA GLY A 484 25.12 15.09 8.06
C GLY A 484 24.43 13.73 8.19
N LEU A 485 23.31 13.69 8.92
CA LEU A 485 22.56 12.47 9.20
C LEU A 485 21.81 11.97 7.96
N ARG A 486 21.94 10.68 7.62
CA ARG A 486 21.31 10.08 6.45
C ARG A 486 20.67 8.74 6.77
N LEU A 487 19.52 8.47 6.16
CA LEU A 487 18.97 7.13 6.14
C LEU A 487 19.86 6.19 5.32
N SER A 488 20.02 4.98 5.81
CA SER A 488 20.49 3.82 5.05
C SER A 488 19.42 2.74 5.02
N TYR A 489 19.45 1.92 3.98
CA TYR A 489 18.40 0.98 3.60
C TYR A 489 18.99 -0.41 3.50
N HIS A 490 18.50 -1.34 4.32
CA HIS A 490 19.05 -2.69 4.38
C HIS A 490 17.96 -3.72 4.03
N PRO A 491 18.27 -4.77 3.26
CA PRO A 491 17.35 -5.90 3.15
C PRO A 491 17.05 -6.45 4.54
N ILE A 492 15.79 -6.81 4.79
CA ILE A 492 15.42 -7.45 6.05
C ILE A 492 16.24 -8.73 6.29
N LYS A 493 16.64 -8.95 7.54
CA LYS A 493 17.46 -10.11 7.94
C LYS A 493 16.77 -11.45 7.67
N GLU A 494 15.44 -11.44 7.63
CA GLU A 494 14.57 -12.59 7.36
C GLU A 494 14.79 -13.16 5.95
N MET A 495 15.38 -12.41 5.01
CA MET A 495 15.79 -12.92 3.69
C MET A 495 16.65 -14.19 3.75
N LYS A 496 17.36 -14.42 4.86
CA LYS A 496 18.09 -15.67 5.10
C LYS A 496 17.20 -16.92 5.04
N ASN A 497 15.91 -16.78 5.36
CA ASN A 497 14.95 -17.90 5.39
C ASN A 497 14.61 -18.42 3.98
N ILE A 498 14.76 -17.58 2.95
CA ILE A 498 14.51 -17.95 1.55
C ILE A 498 15.79 -18.08 0.72
N LYS A 499 16.95 -17.77 1.30
CA LYS A 499 18.25 -17.89 0.62
C LYS A 499 18.58 -19.38 0.41
N GLY A 500 18.68 -19.77 -0.85
CA GLY A 500 18.97 -21.11 -1.30
C GLY A 500 20.46 -21.35 -1.50
N LYS A 501 20.77 -22.27 -2.42
CA LYS A 501 22.16 -22.63 -2.74
C LYS A 501 22.92 -21.48 -3.38
N GLU A 502 24.24 -21.47 -3.19
CA GLU A 502 25.14 -20.66 -4.02
C GLU A 502 25.14 -21.23 -5.44
N LEU A 503 24.82 -20.39 -6.42
CA LEU A 503 24.74 -20.76 -7.84
C LEU A 503 26.04 -20.46 -8.58
N PHE A 504 26.75 -19.42 -8.16
CA PHE A 504 27.96 -18.93 -8.80
C PHE A 504 28.76 -18.08 -7.81
N SER A 505 30.08 -18.22 -7.81
CA SER A 505 30.95 -17.29 -7.10
C SER A 505 32.28 -17.10 -7.80
N ILE A 506 32.83 -15.90 -7.65
CA ILE A 506 34.15 -15.53 -8.20
C ILE A 506 34.84 -14.55 -7.25
N LYS A 507 36.16 -14.61 -7.21
CA LYS A 507 37.01 -13.74 -6.40
C LYS A 507 38.19 -13.23 -7.21
N ASN A 508 38.66 -12.03 -6.87
CA ASN A 508 39.84 -11.41 -7.46
C ASN A 508 39.83 -11.37 -9.00
N GLN A 509 38.66 -11.15 -9.61
CA GLN A 509 38.53 -11.07 -11.06
C GLN A 509 38.74 -9.63 -11.54
N GLN A 510 39.51 -9.48 -12.61
CA GLN A 510 39.65 -8.19 -13.29
C GLN A 510 38.65 -8.10 -14.45
N VAL A 511 37.91 -6.99 -14.51
CA VAL A 511 37.05 -6.61 -15.64
C VAL A 511 37.67 -5.39 -16.32
N THR A 512 37.80 -5.46 -17.64
CA THR A 512 38.31 -4.37 -18.50
C THR A 512 37.45 -4.27 -19.75
N SER A 513 37.54 -3.15 -20.47
CA SER A 513 36.84 -3.01 -21.76
C SER A 513 37.20 -4.14 -22.71
N GLY A 514 36.19 -4.87 -23.22
CA GLY A 514 36.35 -6.03 -24.09
C GLY A 514 36.58 -7.36 -23.36
N ASN A 515 36.78 -7.34 -22.05
CA ASN A 515 36.89 -8.53 -21.19
C ASN A 515 35.90 -8.40 -20.03
N ASP A 516 34.63 -8.64 -20.35
CA ASP A 516 33.53 -8.49 -19.43
C ASP A 516 33.35 -9.75 -18.58
N LEU A 517 32.88 -9.58 -17.35
CA LEU A 517 32.41 -10.73 -16.58
C LEU A 517 30.99 -11.08 -17.05
N VAL A 518 30.79 -12.30 -17.55
CA VAL A 518 29.49 -12.80 -17.98
C VAL A 518 29.24 -14.17 -17.33
N PHE A 519 28.03 -14.38 -16.82
CA PHE A 519 27.54 -15.69 -16.41
C PHE A 519 26.05 -15.82 -16.73
N ASP A 520 25.55 -17.02 -16.94
CA ASP A 520 24.13 -17.26 -17.17
C ASP A 520 23.41 -17.60 -15.86
N PRO A 521 22.46 -16.78 -15.39
CA PRO A 521 21.63 -17.14 -14.26
C PRO A 521 20.81 -18.40 -14.58
N LEU A 522 20.91 -19.42 -13.72
CA LEU A 522 20.14 -20.66 -13.86
C LEU A 522 18.65 -20.50 -13.51
N MET A 523 18.25 -19.32 -13.01
CA MET A 523 16.90 -18.99 -12.59
C MET A 523 16.68 -17.48 -12.51
N ASP A 524 15.41 -17.07 -12.35
CA ASP A 524 14.98 -15.67 -12.37
C ASP A 524 14.72 -15.07 -10.98
N THR A 525 14.95 -15.86 -9.94
CA THR A 525 14.80 -15.48 -8.53
C THR A 525 16.14 -15.64 -7.83
N ILE A 526 16.94 -14.57 -7.83
CA ILE A 526 18.33 -14.62 -7.35
C ILE A 526 18.70 -13.40 -6.51
N GLU A 527 19.71 -13.60 -5.67
CA GLU A 527 20.45 -12.52 -5.02
C GLU A 527 21.88 -12.49 -5.58
N VAL A 528 22.36 -11.30 -5.95
CA VAL A 528 23.75 -11.08 -6.38
C VAL A 528 24.42 -10.13 -5.40
N GLU A 529 25.48 -10.58 -4.74
CA GLU A 529 26.32 -9.78 -3.86
C GLU A 529 27.65 -9.47 -4.56
N LEU A 530 27.90 -8.20 -4.87
CA LEU A 530 29.12 -7.73 -5.51
C LEU A 530 29.90 -6.82 -4.57
N ILE A 531 31.20 -7.07 -4.46
CA ILE A 531 32.20 -6.23 -3.82
C ILE A 531 33.29 -5.94 -4.83
N ALA A 532 33.54 -4.67 -5.10
CA ALA A 532 34.50 -4.26 -6.13
C ALA A 532 35.22 -2.94 -5.81
N ARG A 533 36.29 -2.69 -6.57
CA ARG A 533 37.01 -1.41 -6.65
C ARG A 533 37.17 -1.01 -8.10
N ALA A 534 36.96 0.27 -8.39
CA ALA A 534 37.22 0.84 -9.70
C ALA A 534 38.61 1.50 -9.72
N SER A 535 39.38 1.37 -10.81
CA SER A 535 40.62 2.13 -10.96
C SER A 535 40.35 3.62 -11.23
N ALA A 536 41.39 4.45 -11.08
CA ALA A 536 41.31 5.91 -11.27
C ALA A 536 40.82 6.34 -12.67
N LYS A 537 40.99 5.50 -13.69
CA LYS A 537 40.57 5.77 -15.08
C LYS A 537 39.15 5.25 -15.37
N THR A 538 38.48 4.64 -14.40
CA THR A 538 37.15 4.07 -14.60
C THR A 538 36.09 5.13 -14.35
N ASP A 539 35.41 5.53 -15.41
CA ASP A 539 34.31 6.50 -15.31
C ASP A 539 32.93 5.84 -15.18
N LEU A 540 32.79 4.61 -15.69
CA LEU A 540 31.50 3.94 -15.84
C LEU A 540 31.62 2.43 -15.63
N ILE A 541 30.75 1.89 -14.78
CA ILE A 541 30.49 0.45 -14.64
C ILE A 541 29.07 0.17 -15.12
N ILE A 542 28.89 -0.87 -15.94
CA ILE A 542 27.59 -1.27 -16.47
C ILE A 542 27.28 -2.69 -16.02
N VAL A 543 26.12 -2.87 -15.40
CA VAL A 543 25.57 -4.18 -15.04
C VAL A 543 24.30 -4.43 -15.85
N LYS A 544 24.23 -5.56 -16.56
CA LYS A 544 23.08 -5.96 -17.39
C LYS A 544 22.54 -7.32 -16.96
N PHE A 545 21.22 -7.43 -16.94
CA PHE A 545 20.49 -8.69 -16.74
C PHE A 545 19.05 -8.52 -17.26
N GLY A 546 18.53 -9.52 -17.97
CA GLY A 546 17.21 -9.44 -18.63
C GLY A 546 17.10 -8.18 -19.50
N ALA A 547 15.97 -7.50 -19.42
CA ALA A 547 15.76 -6.19 -20.04
C ALA A 547 16.30 -5.00 -19.21
N SER A 548 17.11 -5.24 -18.17
CA SER A 548 17.60 -4.22 -17.24
C SER A 548 19.06 -3.86 -17.46
N GLU A 549 19.35 -2.55 -17.36
CA GLU A 549 20.71 -2.00 -17.36
C GLU A 549 20.87 -1.07 -16.15
N VAL A 550 21.96 -1.23 -15.41
CA VAL A 550 22.37 -0.34 -14.31
C VAL A 550 23.73 0.24 -14.66
N LYS A 551 23.80 1.57 -14.65
CA LYS A 551 25.02 2.34 -14.88
C LYS A 551 25.47 2.96 -13.58
N TYR A 552 26.71 2.71 -13.16
CA TYR A 552 27.35 3.45 -12.09
C TYR A 552 28.38 4.40 -12.70
N GLU A 553 28.02 5.68 -12.74
CA GLU A 553 28.88 6.78 -13.18
C GLU A 553 29.69 7.27 -11.96
N ILE A 554 30.97 6.93 -11.90
CA ILE A 554 31.80 7.12 -10.71
C ILE A 554 32.03 8.61 -10.42
N ASN A 555 32.40 9.39 -11.43
CA ASN A 555 32.74 10.81 -11.24
C ASN A 555 31.52 11.67 -10.91
N SER A 556 30.37 11.40 -11.54
CA SER A 556 29.13 12.12 -11.26
C SER A 556 28.40 11.62 -10.00
N GLY A 557 28.86 10.49 -9.45
CA GLY A 557 28.24 9.83 -8.31
C GLY A 557 26.80 9.45 -8.59
N LYS A 558 26.52 8.92 -9.79
CA LYS A 558 25.17 8.52 -10.19
C LYS A 558 25.07 7.02 -10.36
N VAL A 559 24.06 6.42 -9.75
CA VAL A 559 23.69 5.03 -9.96
C VAL A 559 22.34 5.02 -10.66
N LYS A 560 22.30 4.48 -11.87
CA LYS A 560 21.12 4.48 -12.76
C LYS A 560 20.51 5.87 -12.94
N GLY A 561 21.38 6.87 -13.12
CA GLY A 561 21.01 8.28 -13.28
C GLY A 561 20.62 9.01 -12.01
N ALA A 562 20.41 8.32 -10.88
CA ALA A 562 20.14 8.94 -9.59
C ALA A 562 21.44 9.37 -8.91
N LYS A 563 21.56 10.65 -8.56
CA LYS A 563 22.70 11.17 -7.78
C LYS A 563 22.59 10.62 -6.36
N ILE A 564 23.60 9.89 -5.92
CA ILE A 564 23.64 9.32 -4.57
C ILE A 564 24.42 10.22 -3.62
N MET A 565 24.03 10.22 -2.35
CA MET A 565 24.54 11.18 -1.36
C MET A 565 26.02 10.99 -1.04
N ARG A 566 26.51 9.74 -1.09
CA ARG A 566 27.93 9.37 -0.94
C ARG A 566 28.27 8.23 -1.90
N ALA A 567 28.74 8.59 -3.10
CA ALA A 567 29.26 7.64 -4.07
C ALA A 567 30.73 7.28 -3.77
N PRO A 568 31.10 5.99 -3.72
CA PRO A 568 32.49 5.56 -3.64
C PRO A 568 33.32 6.07 -4.81
N LYS A 569 34.41 6.76 -4.52
CA LYS A 569 35.32 7.26 -5.56
C LYS A 569 36.16 6.13 -6.14
N ALA A 570 36.88 6.41 -7.22
CA ALA A 570 37.87 5.48 -7.74
C ALA A 570 38.91 5.10 -6.65
N GLY A 571 39.29 3.83 -6.62
CA GLY A 571 40.13 3.22 -5.59
C GLY A 571 39.36 2.76 -4.35
N GLU A 572 38.21 3.37 -4.05
CA GLU A 572 37.40 2.98 -2.90
C GLU A 572 36.64 1.68 -3.16
N LYS A 573 36.46 0.91 -2.09
CA LYS A 573 35.63 -0.30 -2.10
C LYS A 573 34.17 0.11 -2.11
N PHE A 574 33.37 -0.57 -2.93
CA PHE A 574 31.92 -0.41 -2.96
C PHE A 574 31.21 -1.75 -3.02
N THR A 575 29.95 -1.75 -2.60
CA THR A 575 29.07 -2.92 -2.66
C THR A 575 27.87 -2.68 -3.57
N MET A 576 27.47 -3.68 -4.33
CA MET A 576 26.16 -3.73 -4.98
C MET A 576 25.48 -5.03 -4.60
N ARG A 577 24.29 -4.96 -3.99
CA ARG A 577 23.47 -6.14 -3.72
C ARG A 577 22.19 -6.05 -4.54
N PHE A 578 22.04 -6.95 -5.51
CA PHE A 578 20.84 -7.08 -6.32
C PHE A 578 19.95 -8.18 -5.74
N ILE A 579 18.66 -7.89 -5.60
CA ILE A 579 17.64 -8.89 -5.25
C ILE A 579 16.63 -8.89 -6.39
N ILE A 580 16.61 -9.96 -7.18
CA ILE A 580 15.89 -10.04 -8.46
C ILE A 580 14.78 -11.08 -8.37
N ASP A 581 13.56 -10.67 -8.68
CA ASP A 581 12.35 -11.50 -8.75
C ASP A 581 11.80 -11.52 -10.19
N LYS A 582 10.75 -12.29 -10.44
CA LYS A 582 10.14 -12.48 -11.77
C LYS A 582 9.63 -11.21 -12.41
N ALA A 583 9.18 -10.20 -11.65
CA ALA A 583 8.61 -8.96 -12.19
C ALA A 583 9.23 -7.67 -11.64
N GLN A 584 10.20 -7.77 -10.74
CA GLN A 584 10.85 -6.61 -10.12
C GLN A 584 12.23 -6.95 -9.61
N TRP A 585 13.03 -5.93 -9.33
CA TRP A 585 14.31 -6.09 -8.67
C TRP A 585 14.66 -4.88 -7.82
N ASN A 586 15.57 -5.12 -6.88
CA ASN A 586 16.07 -4.16 -5.91
C ASN A 586 17.58 -4.06 -6.03
N LEU A 587 18.13 -2.86 -5.85
CA LEU A 587 19.57 -2.60 -5.73
C LEU A 587 19.84 -1.85 -4.43
N PHE A 588 20.65 -2.47 -3.57
CA PHE A 588 21.22 -1.85 -2.39
C PHE A 588 22.67 -1.51 -2.70
N PHE A 589 22.94 -0.21 -2.82
CA PHE A 589 24.25 0.29 -3.20
C PHE A 589 24.98 0.83 -1.98
N ASN A 590 26.24 0.41 -1.85
CA ASN A 590 27.20 0.85 -0.83
C ASN A 590 26.61 0.85 0.59
N GLU A 591 26.36 -0.35 1.11
CA GLU A 591 25.80 -0.56 2.46
C GLU A 591 24.48 0.19 2.71
N GLY A 592 23.65 0.31 1.67
CA GLY A 592 22.32 0.88 1.79
C GLY A 592 22.27 2.41 1.76
N LEU A 593 23.35 3.11 1.42
CA LEU A 593 23.33 4.56 1.23
C LEU A 593 22.50 5.00 0.01
N SER A 594 22.20 4.06 -0.88
CA SER A 594 21.18 4.21 -1.91
C SER A 594 20.42 2.90 -2.07
N TYR A 595 19.10 3.00 -2.15
CA TYR A 595 18.19 1.91 -2.46
C TYR A 595 17.42 2.24 -3.73
N GLN A 596 17.36 1.28 -4.66
CA GLN A 596 16.59 1.44 -5.87
C GLN A 596 15.70 0.23 -6.12
N HIS A 597 14.50 0.49 -6.60
CA HIS A 597 13.49 -0.51 -6.90
C HIS A 597 12.96 -0.30 -8.31
N TYR A 598 12.90 -1.35 -9.12
CA TYR A 598 12.36 -1.24 -10.48
C TYR A 598 11.47 -2.41 -10.85
N ALA A 599 10.40 -2.09 -11.58
CA ALA A 599 9.64 -3.07 -12.31
C ALA A 599 10.49 -3.62 -13.46
N ARG A 600 10.44 -4.93 -13.69
CA ARG A 600 11.00 -5.55 -14.88
C ARG A 600 10.16 -5.16 -16.10
N MET A 601 10.84 -4.90 -17.22
CA MET A 601 10.22 -4.68 -18.53
C MET A 601 9.86 -5.98 -19.25
N ASP A 602 10.35 -7.10 -18.73
CA ASP A 602 10.25 -8.44 -19.26
C ASP A 602 9.74 -9.44 -18.20
N PRO A 603 8.64 -9.12 -17.48
CA PRO A 603 8.22 -9.92 -16.32
C PRO A 603 7.90 -11.37 -16.70
N GLY A 604 8.53 -12.30 -15.98
CA GLY A 604 8.42 -13.74 -16.21
C GLY A 604 9.30 -14.29 -17.33
N LYS A 605 10.13 -13.47 -17.98
CA LYS A 605 11.15 -13.95 -18.92
C LYS A 605 12.44 -14.30 -18.19
N ALA A 606 13.15 -15.29 -18.73
CA ALA A 606 14.48 -15.68 -18.26
C ALA A 606 15.45 -14.49 -18.24
N LEU A 607 16.27 -14.39 -17.19
CA LEU A 607 17.24 -13.29 -17.05
C LEU A 607 18.30 -13.28 -18.16
N LYS A 608 18.70 -14.43 -18.70
CA LYS A 608 19.69 -14.61 -19.79
C LYS A 608 20.90 -13.66 -19.71
N GLN A 609 22.08 -14.19 -19.36
CA GLN A 609 23.33 -13.43 -19.20
C GLN A 609 23.25 -12.28 -18.18
N PHE A 610 23.91 -12.47 -17.04
CA PHE A 610 24.31 -11.39 -16.16
C PHE A 610 25.70 -10.91 -16.58
N ARG A 611 25.83 -9.62 -16.90
CA ARG A 611 27.07 -9.05 -17.46
C ARG A 611 27.51 -7.84 -16.68
N ILE A 612 28.79 -7.79 -16.32
CA ILE A 612 29.47 -6.63 -15.74
C ILE A 612 30.55 -6.19 -16.71
N SER A 613 30.50 -4.91 -17.11
CA SER A 613 31.46 -4.30 -18.02
C SER A 613 31.85 -2.89 -17.59
N THR A 614 32.87 -2.34 -18.23
CA THR A 614 33.39 -0.99 -17.98
C THR A 614 33.72 -0.27 -19.28
N ALA A 615 33.78 1.07 -19.23
CA ALA A 615 34.21 1.89 -20.36
C ALA A 615 35.71 1.66 -20.73
N PRO A 616 36.12 1.97 -21.98
CA PRO A 616 37.53 1.91 -22.41
C PRO A 616 38.49 2.65 -21.48
N GLY A 617 39.68 2.09 -21.27
CA GLY A 617 40.71 2.67 -20.38
C GLY A 617 40.46 2.46 -18.88
N GLY A 618 39.23 2.12 -18.48
CA GLY A 618 38.87 1.76 -17.11
C GLY A 618 39.12 0.28 -16.79
N SER A 619 39.24 0.00 -15.50
CA SER A 619 39.33 -1.35 -14.97
C SER A 619 38.57 -1.47 -13.64
N VAL A 620 37.87 -2.59 -13.45
CA VAL A 620 37.13 -2.90 -12.21
C VAL A 620 37.67 -4.20 -11.63
N LYS A 621 38.21 -4.15 -10.42
CA LYS A 621 38.60 -5.34 -9.67
C LYS A 621 37.40 -5.82 -8.86
N ILE A 622 36.89 -6.99 -9.19
CA ILE A 622 35.88 -7.70 -8.41
C ILE A 622 36.61 -8.48 -7.32
N ASP A 623 36.50 -8.01 -6.08
CA ASP A 623 37.07 -8.72 -4.94
C ASP A 623 36.29 -9.99 -4.66
N SER A 624 34.96 -9.90 -4.72
CA SER A 624 34.03 -11.00 -4.53
C SER A 624 32.75 -10.72 -5.28
N LEU A 625 32.24 -11.71 -6.01
CA LEU A 625 30.86 -11.75 -6.47
C LEU A 625 30.28 -13.11 -6.11
N LYS A 626 29.09 -13.11 -5.52
CA LYS A 626 28.35 -14.33 -5.17
C LYS A 626 26.92 -14.23 -5.65
N VAL A 627 26.37 -15.34 -6.12
CA VAL A 627 25.01 -15.46 -6.60
C VAL A 627 24.32 -16.57 -5.85
N TYR A 628 23.16 -16.27 -5.30
CA TYR A 628 22.35 -17.21 -4.53
C TYR A 628 20.97 -17.35 -5.15
N GLU A 629 20.43 -18.57 -5.09
CA GLU A 629 19.01 -18.81 -5.30
C GLU A 629 18.19 -18.10 -4.23
N LEU A 630 17.02 -17.58 -4.61
CA LEU A 630 15.97 -17.16 -3.69
C LEU A 630 14.72 -18.02 -3.92
N LYS A 631 14.28 -18.70 -2.86
CA LYS A 631 13.12 -19.60 -2.88
C LYS A 631 11.81 -18.82 -2.84
N SER A 632 10.77 -19.43 -3.38
CA SER A 632 9.40 -18.90 -3.32
C SER A 632 8.87 -18.88 -1.88
N ILE A 633 8.15 -17.81 -1.52
CA ILE A 633 7.39 -17.69 -0.25
C ILE A 633 5.99 -18.30 -0.35
N TRP A 634 5.52 -18.58 -1.57
CA TRP A 634 4.20 -19.13 -1.82
C TRP A 634 4.24 -20.65 -1.76
N ASN A 635 3.31 -21.24 -1.00
CA ASN A 635 3.02 -22.67 -1.05
C ASN A 635 2.39 -22.97 -2.40
N LYS A 636 3.01 -23.85 -3.18
CA LYS A 636 2.59 -24.22 -4.53
C LYS A 636 1.68 -25.43 -4.52
#